data_AF-A0A9Q0WMK7-F1
#
_entry.id   AF-A0A9Q0WMK7-F1
#
_cell.length_a   1.000
_cell.length_b   1.000
_cell.length_c   1.000
_cell.angle_alpha   90.00
_cell.angle_beta   90.00
_cell.angle_gamma   90.00
#
_symmetry.space_group_name_H-M   'P 1'
#
loop_
_entity.id
_entity.type
_entity.pdbx_description
1 polymer ?
#
loop_
_entity_poly.entity_id
_entity_poly.type
_entity_poly.pdbx_seq_one_letter_code
_entity_poly.pdbx_strand_id
1 'polypeptide(L)'
;MWRRVFPLLRRRSFSTTPETPTLYSFLQPTIFALKKTPPSAAHPTTTTNGQTPRILTQDHITNLESTLHKSLITNNTNEAWASFKSLTSNSAFPSKSLTNSLITHLSSLNDTLNLKRAFASIVYVVEKNPKSLDYETVQLFLGSMVRANTAAPAFALINCMFRNRFFMPFRLWGDSLIEISRKNDKVIAFLKVFEESCRIAIDEKLDFMKPDMNACNVALEGCCCELESVSEAEKVIETMSVLGIKPDELSFGFLAYLYALKGFKDKIIELTGLISGFGFSNKRLFCSYLISGHVKSGNLEAVSETILCSLREQGGVELNFSEETYCQVVKGFMKDGGIKGLANLIIEAQKLESAAIAADKSTGFGIISACVNLRLTDKAHSIVDEMDAQGGSVGLGVFVPILKAYCKEYRTAEATQLVMDISNKGLQLDEGSYDALIEASMTSQDFQSAFTLFRDMREARIAELKGSYLTIMTGLMEKQRPELMAAFLDEIVEDPRVEVKTHDWNSIIHAFCKAGRLEDAKRTFRRMTFLQFEPNDQTYLSLINGYVTAEKYFGVLMLWNEVKRKVSPDKEKGIKFDHSLVDAFLYAMVKGGFFDAVMQVVEKSQERKIFVDKWRYKQAFMENHKKLKVSKLRKRSFRKMEALIAFKNWLPDDSEFPSASSDDAGICKGLSPVARLRKRDIRILDISTPSAPDLDVGTPTLARYVRCNAGTLEFSTGTGIYSVTEIDYSSGTLIIRDPFMSTCSSMQNSGSFSLDRASPFTLTGENIFVLLGCSTNSPLFDPAEDLCAMGSRSRVCRGLYSCKGVTGIGLPQNAPPSTCCVYESPIQLTGYTLDLPKLQCSSYTSVYSFGGSEGDPMKRKFGISLQYNDSYYSNEWEEHLNQLFWPRLCVERDTGGKHSNQAQLWRTLALVAAILYLKIGNERFPGVGLESLPRLRSNEAIYSLICIYLAHCNS
;
A
#
# COMPACT_ATOMS: atom_id res chain seq x y z
N MET A 1 16.85 -12.19 46.99
CA MET A 1 16.24 -11.31 48.01
C MET A 1 14.70 -11.24 47.97
N TRP A 2 13.98 -12.05 47.18
CA TRP A 2 12.53 -11.90 46.97
C TRP A 2 11.61 -12.91 47.69
N ARG A 3 12.16 -13.84 48.51
CA ARG A 3 11.38 -14.95 49.11
C ARG A 3 10.93 -14.75 50.58
N ARG A 4 11.08 -13.57 51.19
CA ARG A 4 11.00 -13.45 52.66
C ARG A 4 9.93 -12.52 53.26
N VAL A 5 8.94 -12.01 52.54
CA VAL A 5 8.07 -10.93 53.10
C VAL A 5 6.55 -11.20 53.17
N PHE A 6 5.98 -12.26 52.58
CA PHE A 6 4.50 -12.41 52.62
C PHE A 6 4.02 -13.78 53.15
N PRO A 7 3.11 -13.81 54.16
CA PRO A 7 2.65 -15.05 54.75
C PRO A 7 1.54 -15.72 53.91
N LEU A 8 1.68 -17.04 53.80
CA LEU A 8 0.78 -18.07 53.25
C LEU A 8 -0.72 -17.71 53.16
N LEU A 9 -1.26 -17.79 51.93
CA LEU A 9 -2.69 -17.72 51.61
C LEU A 9 -3.47 -18.87 52.27
N ARG A 10 -4.52 -18.48 53.01
CA ARG A 10 -5.47 -19.35 53.71
C ARG A 10 -6.64 -19.67 52.76
N ARG A 11 -7.00 -20.96 52.68
CA ARG A 11 -8.16 -21.50 51.93
C ARG A 11 -9.43 -20.65 52.13
N ARG A 12 -10.07 -20.22 51.03
CA ARG A 12 -11.50 -19.85 50.99
C ARG A 12 -12.20 -20.41 49.75
N SER A 13 -13.46 -20.77 49.96
CA SER A 13 -14.38 -21.48 49.07
C SER A 13 -14.99 -20.58 47.99
N PHE A 14 -15.33 -21.23 46.87
CA PHE A 14 -16.10 -20.70 45.74
C PHE A 14 -17.20 -19.71 46.15
N SER A 15 -17.12 -18.49 45.60
CA SER A 15 -18.20 -17.50 45.64
C SER A 15 -18.76 -17.35 44.23
N THR A 16 -20.07 -17.44 44.13
CA THR A 16 -20.86 -17.37 42.90
C THR A 16 -21.31 -15.94 42.60
N THR A 17 -21.18 -15.53 41.32
CA THR A 17 -21.92 -14.48 40.56
C THR A 17 -21.51 -12.99 40.68
N PRO A 18 -21.75 -12.14 39.64
CA PRO A 18 -22.54 -12.35 38.41
C PRO A 18 -21.78 -12.30 37.06
N GLU A 19 -22.49 -12.79 36.05
CA GLU A 19 -22.05 -13.29 34.74
C GLU A 19 -21.70 -12.19 33.72
N THR A 20 -20.62 -12.41 32.96
CA THR A 20 -20.44 -11.84 31.60
C THR A 20 -21.51 -12.40 30.64
N PRO A 21 -21.86 -11.69 29.54
CA PRO A 21 -23.00 -12.04 28.70
C PRO A 21 -22.96 -13.50 28.29
N THR A 22 -24.08 -14.16 28.56
CA THR A 22 -24.22 -15.61 28.63
C THR A 22 -23.84 -16.31 27.32
N LEU A 23 -23.34 -17.53 27.47
CA LEU A 23 -23.22 -18.62 26.48
C LEU A 23 -24.39 -18.68 25.46
N TYR A 24 -25.55 -18.13 25.83
CA TYR A 24 -26.81 -18.10 25.09
C TYR A 24 -26.97 -16.95 24.09
N SER A 25 -26.19 -15.86 24.17
CA SER A 25 -26.31 -14.76 23.19
C SER A 25 -25.77 -15.15 21.80
N PHE A 26 -24.70 -15.94 21.76
CA PHE A 26 -24.14 -16.47 20.50
C PHE A 26 -24.96 -17.64 19.92
N LEU A 27 -25.72 -18.33 20.79
CA LEU A 27 -26.43 -19.59 20.50
C LEU A 27 -27.97 -19.49 20.48
N GLN A 28 -28.60 -18.32 20.29
CA GLN A 28 -30.07 -18.21 20.19
C GLN A 28 -30.70 -19.25 19.21
N PRO A 29 -31.89 -19.79 19.52
CA PRO A 29 -32.03 -21.07 20.20
C PRO A 29 -32.47 -22.17 19.23
N THR A 30 -31.57 -23.07 18.80
CA THR A 30 -32.03 -24.26 18.05
C THR A 30 -31.16 -25.50 18.18
N ILE A 31 -29.93 -25.41 18.67
CA ILE A 31 -28.98 -26.50 18.40
C ILE A 31 -29.03 -27.62 19.46
N PHE A 32 -29.36 -27.34 20.73
CA PHE A 32 -29.39 -28.34 21.82
C PHE A 32 -30.50 -28.21 22.89
N ALA A 33 -31.60 -27.50 22.66
CA ALA A 33 -32.67 -27.42 23.68
C ALA A 33 -33.47 -28.74 23.79
N LEU A 34 -33.36 -29.42 24.94
CA LEU A 34 -34.30 -30.47 25.36
C LEU A 34 -35.69 -29.84 25.58
N LYS A 35 -36.69 -30.22 24.77
CA LYS A 35 -38.10 -29.87 25.02
C LYS A 35 -38.53 -30.47 26.37
N LYS A 36 -38.79 -29.63 27.37
CA LYS A 36 -39.64 -29.99 28.52
C LYS A 36 -41.11 -29.84 28.09
N THR A 37 -41.85 -30.93 28.08
CA THR A 37 -43.32 -30.92 27.93
C THR A 37 -43.99 -30.55 29.27
N PRO A 38 -44.98 -29.64 29.30
CA PRO A 38 -45.88 -29.45 30.44
C PRO A 38 -47.01 -30.53 30.46
N PRO A 39 -47.66 -30.78 31.61
CA PRO A 39 -48.64 -31.85 31.77
C PRO A 39 -50.06 -31.48 31.34
N SER A 40 -50.69 -32.43 30.61
CA SER A 40 -52.11 -32.84 30.55
C SER A 40 -53.25 -31.81 30.34
N ALA A 41 -54.06 -32.05 29.29
CA ALA A 41 -55.47 -32.46 29.43
C ALA A 41 -56.07 -33.06 28.13
N ALA A 42 -56.56 -34.30 28.26
CA ALA A 42 -57.71 -34.98 27.60
C ALA A 42 -57.76 -35.31 26.06
N HIS A 43 -57.49 -36.60 25.75
CA HIS A 43 -58.24 -37.63 24.98
C HIS A 43 -58.88 -37.36 23.59
N PRO A 44 -59.19 -38.43 22.79
CA PRO A 44 -58.45 -39.67 22.51
C PRO A 44 -58.45 -40.05 21.00
N THR A 45 -57.49 -40.85 20.51
CA THR A 45 -57.75 -42.13 19.79
C THR A 45 -56.47 -42.77 19.23
N THR A 46 -56.23 -43.99 19.71
CA THR A 46 -55.70 -45.20 19.05
C THR A 46 -54.28 -45.26 18.45
N THR A 47 -53.59 -46.28 18.99
CA THR A 47 -52.70 -47.27 18.35
C THR A 47 -51.18 -47.04 18.25
N THR A 48 -50.49 -47.72 19.19
CA THR A 48 -49.30 -48.60 19.00
C THR A 48 -48.03 -48.04 18.36
N ASN A 49 -46.99 -47.77 19.14
CA ASN A 49 -45.98 -48.75 19.57
C ASN A 49 -44.80 -48.05 20.26
N GLY A 50 -44.34 -48.62 21.37
CA GLY A 50 -43.23 -48.10 22.16
C GLY A 50 -41.89 -48.16 21.43
N GLN A 51 -41.04 -47.16 21.67
CA GLN A 51 -39.61 -47.25 21.44
C GLN A 51 -38.86 -46.88 22.73
N THR A 52 -38.33 -47.93 23.34
CA THR A 52 -37.13 -47.93 24.18
C THR A 52 -35.99 -47.13 23.53
N PRO A 53 -35.04 -46.56 24.30
CA PRO A 53 -33.91 -45.83 23.74
C PRO A 53 -33.07 -46.79 22.88
N ARG A 54 -33.05 -46.54 21.56
CA ARG A 54 -32.26 -47.32 20.59
C ARG A 54 -30.78 -47.12 20.87
N ILE A 55 -30.16 -48.10 21.53
CA ILE A 55 -28.72 -48.30 21.47
C ILE A 55 -28.40 -48.59 19.99
N LEU A 56 -27.63 -47.71 19.33
CA LEU A 56 -27.17 -47.95 17.97
C LEU A 56 -26.33 -49.23 17.96
N THR A 57 -26.61 -50.15 17.04
CA THR A 57 -25.76 -51.32 16.81
C THR A 57 -24.40 -50.86 16.25
N GLN A 58 -23.33 -51.62 16.52
CA GLN A 58 -21.96 -51.28 16.08
C GLN A 58 -21.88 -51.00 14.57
N ASP A 59 -22.67 -51.72 13.77
CA ASP A 59 -22.76 -51.54 12.31
C ASP A 59 -23.37 -50.18 11.90
N HIS A 60 -24.29 -49.61 12.69
CA HIS A 60 -24.82 -48.28 12.42
C HIS A 60 -23.80 -47.18 12.78
N ILE A 61 -22.98 -47.40 13.80
CA ILE A 61 -21.90 -46.47 14.18
C ILE A 61 -20.84 -46.43 13.08
N THR A 62 -20.38 -47.60 12.60
CA THR A 62 -19.39 -47.69 11.52
C THR A 62 -19.92 -47.12 10.19
N ASN A 63 -21.20 -47.31 9.89
CA ASN A 63 -21.85 -46.67 8.74
C ASN A 63 -21.86 -45.14 8.86
N LEU A 64 -22.24 -44.59 10.02
CA LEU A 64 -22.24 -43.15 10.25
C LEU A 64 -20.83 -42.54 10.23
N GLU A 65 -19.82 -43.25 10.73
CA GLU A 65 -18.41 -42.83 10.63
C GLU A 65 -17.91 -42.85 9.18
N SER A 66 -18.30 -43.86 8.40
CA SER A 66 -17.99 -43.94 6.96
C SER A 66 -18.64 -42.80 6.17
N THR A 67 -19.90 -42.48 6.45
CA THR A 67 -20.59 -41.32 5.89
C THR A 67 -19.88 -40.03 6.27
N LEU A 68 -19.52 -39.85 7.55
CA LEU A 68 -18.78 -38.69 8.02
C LEU A 68 -17.44 -38.53 7.27
N HIS A 69 -16.67 -39.61 7.14
CA HIS A 69 -15.40 -39.59 6.39
C HIS A 69 -15.59 -39.21 4.92
N LYS A 70 -16.61 -39.79 4.27
CA LYS A 70 -16.93 -39.49 2.85
C LYS A 70 -17.37 -38.04 2.68
N SER A 71 -18.23 -37.52 3.55
CA SER A 71 -18.73 -36.15 3.49
C SER A 71 -17.63 -35.11 3.74
N LEU A 72 -16.62 -35.42 4.57
CA LEU A 72 -15.43 -34.58 4.75
C LEU A 72 -14.58 -34.52 3.47
N ILE A 73 -14.41 -35.64 2.76
CA ILE A 73 -13.69 -35.69 1.48
C ILE A 73 -14.44 -34.91 0.39
N THR A 74 -15.77 -35.01 0.35
CA THR A 74 -16.60 -34.33 -0.64
C THR A 74 -16.95 -32.87 -0.27
N ASN A 75 -16.40 -32.35 0.84
CA ASN A 75 -16.64 -30.98 1.34
C ASN A 75 -18.13 -30.69 1.63
N ASN A 76 -18.93 -31.72 1.97
CA ASN A 76 -20.34 -31.57 2.33
C ASN A 76 -20.50 -31.37 3.85
N THR A 77 -20.32 -30.12 4.29
CA THR A 77 -20.33 -29.74 5.72
C THR A 77 -21.65 -30.02 6.45
N ASN A 78 -22.79 -29.93 5.75
CA ASN A 78 -24.11 -30.16 6.33
C ASN A 78 -24.31 -31.63 6.69
N GLU A 79 -23.95 -32.53 5.78
CA GLU A 79 -24.06 -33.97 5.98
C GLU A 79 -23.02 -34.50 6.98
N ALA A 80 -21.81 -33.94 6.93
CA ALA A 80 -20.75 -34.24 7.90
C ALA A 80 -21.18 -33.86 9.33
N TRP A 81 -21.69 -32.63 9.53
CA TRP A 81 -22.15 -32.19 10.85
C TRP A 81 -23.42 -32.93 11.31
N ALA A 82 -24.34 -33.25 10.41
CA ALA A 82 -25.53 -34.05 10.73
C ALA A 82 -25.17 -35.47 11.19
N SER A 83 -24.21 -36.11 10.52
CA SER A 83 -23.69 -37.43 10.91
C SER A 83 -23.02 -37.39 12.29
N PHE A 84 -22.21 -36.35 12.55
CA PHE A 84 -21.62 -36.11 13.86
C PHE A 84 -22.67 -35.86 14.96
N LYS A 85 -23.71 -35.07 14.66
CA LYS A 85 -24.82 -34.82 15.59
C LYS A 85 -25.60 -36.10 15.91
N SER A 86 -25.84 -36.94 14.90
CA SER A 86 -26.51 -38.24 15.07
C SER A 86 -25.71 -39.19 15.96
N LEU A 87 -24.39 -39.28 15.73
CA LEU A 87 -23.47 -40.05 16.57
C LEU A 87 -23.48 -39.57 18.02
N THR A 88 -23.28 -38.26 18.23
CA THR A 88 -23.20 -37.65 19.56
C THR A 88 -24.52 -37.70 20.33
N SER A 89 -25.67 -37.62 19.65
CA SER A 89 -27.00 -37.74 20.28
C SER A 89 -27.26 -39.11 20.93
N ASN A 90 -26.54 -40.14 20.50
CA ASN A 90 -26.63 -41.51 21.04
C ASN A 90 -25.45 -41.87 21.96
N SER A 91 -24.69 -40.86 22.43
CA SER A 91 -23.48 -41.04 23.26
C SER A 91 -22.34 -41.83 22.58
N ALA A 92 -22.37 -42.00 21.26
CA ALA A 92 -21.27 -42.59 20.49
C ALA A 92 -20.31 -41.48 20.04
N PHE A 93 -19.00 -41.74 20.14
CA PHE A 93 -17.96 -40.81 19.70
C PHE A 93 -17.34 -41.30 18.39
N PRO A 94 -17.20 -40.43 17.38
CA PRO A 94 -16.38 -40.75 16.22
C PRO A 94 -14.93 -41.00 16.65
N SER A 95 -14.18 -41.71 15.82
CA SER A 95 -12.74 -41.84 16.02
C SER A 95 -12.05 -40.48 16.25
N LYS A 96 -10.96 -40.49 17.03
CA LYS A 96 -10.17 -39.29 17.33
C LYS A 96 -9.81 -38.52 16.06
N SER A 97 -9.34 -39.21 15.01
CA SER A 97 -9.01 -38.60 13.72
C SER A 97 -10.21 -37.88 13.10
N LEU A 98 -11.36 -38.56 12.99
CA LEU A 98 -12.58 -38.00 12.38
C LEU A 98 -13.11 -36.78 13.13
N THR A 99 -13.07 -36.82 14.47
CA THR A 99 -13.50 -35.69 15.31
C THR A 99 -12.65 -34.45 15.07
N ASN A 100 -11.33 -34.61 15.04
CA ASN A 100 -10.39 -33.51 14.81
C ASN A 100 -10.47 -32.99 13.35
N SER A 101 -10.60 -33.88 12.36
CA SER A 101 -10.80 -33.49 10.95
C SER A 101 -12.10 -32.71 10.74
N LEU A 102 -13.20 -33.09 11.41
CA LEU A 102 -14.46 -32.34 11.31
C LEU A 102 -14.33 -30.93 11.88
N ILE A 103 -13.76 -30.79 13.09
CA ILE A 103 -13.65 -29.48 13.75
C ILE A 103 -12.71 -28.55 12.97
N THR A 104 -11.56 -29.06 12.50
CA THR A 104 -10.62 -28.29 11.68
C THR A 104 -11.24 -27.85 10.36
N HIS A 105 -11.94 -28.76 9.67
CA HIS A 105 -12.62 -28.47 8.41
C HIS A 105 -13.75 -27.44 8.55
N LEU A 106 -14.57 -27.54 9.60
CA LEU A 106 -15.60 -26.53 9.88
C LEU A 106 -14.99 -25.17 10.24
N SER A 107 -13.81 -25.15 10.86
CA SER A 107 -13.11 -23.93 11.25
C SER A 107 -12.40 -23.23 10.07
N SER A 108 -11.89 -23.99 9.10
CA SER A 108 -11.17 -23.45 7.95
C SER A 108 -12.03 -22.67 6.96
N LEU A 109 -13.34 -22.94 6.93
CA LEU A 109 -14.26 -22.34 5.95
C LEU A 109 -14.67 -20.89 6.24
N ASN A 110 -14.28 -20.36 7.41
CA ASN A 110 -14.48 -18.96 7.84
C ASN A 110 -15.93 -18.44 7.76
N ASP A 111 -16.92 -19.32 7.67
CA ASP A 111 -18.36 -19.00 7.68
C ASP A 111 -18.91 -19.02 9.11
N THR A 112 -19.73 -18.02 9.45
CA THR A 112 -20.30 -17.86 10.80
C THR A 112 -21.10 -19.08 11.25
N LEU A 113 -21.84 -19.73 10.34
CA LEU A 113 -22.61 -20.94 10.67
C LEU A 113 -21.70 -22.13 10.94
N ASN A 114 -20.67 -22.34 10.12
CA ASN A 114 -19.71 -23.41 10.31
C ASN A 114 -18.84 -23.20 11.56
N LEU A 115 -18.49 -21.96 11.89
CA LEU A 115 -17.82 -21.61 13.14
C LEU A 115 -18.69 -21.88 14.38
N LYS A 116 -20.01 -21.58 14.31
CA LYS A 116 -20.96 -21.98 15.38
C LYS A 116 -21.04 -23.49 15.55
N ARG A 117 -21.06 -24.23 14.44
CA ARG A 117 -21.06 -25.71 14.44
C ARG A 117 -19.76 -26.26 15.00
N ALA A 118 -18.62 -25.71 14.61
CA ALA A 118 -17.30 -26.06 15.15
C ALA A 118 -17.24 -25.81 16.66
N PHE A 119 -17.71 -24.65 17.13
CA PHE A 119 -17.78 -24.29 18.55
C PHE A 119 -18.66 -25.28 19.35
N ALA A 120 -19.84 -25.60 18.83
CA ALA A 120 -20.72 -26.60 19.43
C ALA A 120 -20.05 -27.98 19.54
N SER A 121 -19.39 -28.43 18.47
CA SER A 121 -18.72 -29.72 18.43
C SER A 121 -17.52 -29.79 19.38
N ILE A 122 -16.67 -28.76 19.42
CA ILE A 122 -15.49 -28.73 20.29
C ILE A 122 -15.87 -28.66 21.77
N VAL A 123 -16.87 -27.85 22.15
CA VAL A 123 -17.35 -27.76 23.54
C VAL A 123 -17.94 -29.09 24.00
N TYR A 124 -18.76 -29.75 23.18
CA TYR A 124 -19.31 -31.07 23.51
C TYR A 124 -18.22 -32.12 23.74
N VAL A 125 -17.19 -32.14 22.89
CA VAL A 125 -16.06 -33.07 23.02
C VAL A 125 -15.28 -32.79 24.30
N VAL A 126 -15.01 -31.52 24.64
CA VAL A 126 -14.33 -31.15 25.89
C VAL A 126 -15.13 -31.57 27.13
N GLU A 127 -16.45 -31.46 27.11
CA GLU A 127 -17.30 -31.84 28.25
C GLU A 127 -17.44 -33.35 28.45
N LYS A 128 -17.45 -34.12 27.35
CA LYS A 128 -17.77 -35.56 27.43
C LYS A 128 -16.58 -36.49 27.22
N ASN A 129 -15.62 -36.12 26.39
CA ASN A 129 -14.43 -36.92 26.13
C ASN A 129 -13.22 -36.06 25.72
N PRO A 130 -12.64 -35.27 26.63
CA PRO A 130 -11.56 -34.33 26.29
C PRO A 130 -10.30 -35.00 25.71
N LYS A 131 -10.07 -36.31 25.97
CA LYS A 131 -8.92 -37.06 25.43
C LYS A 131 -8.97 -37.29 23.92
N SER A 132 -10.15 -37.14 23.29
CA SER A 132 -10.29 -37.30 21.84
C SER A 132 -9.96 -36.03 21.05
N LEU A 133 -9.56 -34.94 21.72
CA LEU A 133 -9.24 -33.67 21.07
C LEU A 133 -7.73 -33.44 21.03
N ASP A 134 -7.21 -33.09 19.86
CA ASP A 134 -5.81 -32.72 19.68
C ASP A 134 -5.61 -31.23 19.94
N TYR A 135 -4.46 -30.87 20.50
CA TYR A 135 -4.15 -29.47 20.80
C TYR A 135 -4.14 -28.58 19.54
N GLU A 136 -3.63 -29.12 18.43
CA GLU A 136 -3.61 -28.45 17.12
C GLU A 136 -5.01 -28.07 16.63
N THR A 137 -6.01 -28.94 16.85
CA THR A 137 -7.40 -28.66 16.50
C THR A 137 -7.97 -27.48 17.26
N VAL A 138 -7.66 -27.38 18.56
CA VAL A 138 -8.09 -26.25 19.40
C VAL A 138 -7.41 -24.97 18.93
N GLN A 139 -6.11 -25.01 18.65
CA GLN A 139 -5.35 -23.86 18.16
C GLN A 139 -5.90 -23.34 16.82
N LEU A 140 -6.18 -24.25 15.87
CA LEU A 140 -6.80 -23.89 14.58
C LEU A 140 -8.20 -23.29 14.75
N PHE A 141 -8.99 -23.82 15.68
CA PHE A 141 -10.29 -23.26 16.01
C PHE A 141 -10.16 -21.84 16.59
N LEU A 142 -9.27 -21.64 17.58
CA LEU A 142 -9.02 -20.32 18.19
C LEU A 142 -8.51 -19.31 17.15
N GLY A 143 -7.57 -19.70 16.28
CA GLY A 143 -7.11 -18.85 15.18
C GLY A 143 -8.23 -18.48 14.20
N SER A 144 -9.21 -19.37 14.00
CA SER A 144 -10.40 -19.07 13.19
C SER A 144 -11.34 -18.08 13.89
N MET A 145 -11.48 -18.16 15.21
CA MET A 145 -12.24 -17.17 16.00
C MET A 145 -11.58 -15.79 15.99
N VAL A 146 -10.24 -15.74 16.03
CA VAL A 146 -9.45 -14.50 15.90
C VAL A 146 -9.69 -13.84 14.54
N ARG A 147 -9.64 -14.62 13.44
CA ARG A 147 -9.96 -14.14 12.09
C ARG A 147 -11.40 -13.64 11.97
N ALA A 148 -12.34 -14.30 12.62
CA ALA A 148 -13.75 -13.89 12.65
C ALA A 148 -14.05 -12.76 13.66
N ASN A 149 -13.05 -12.30 14.43
CA ASN A 149 -13.19 -11.31 15.49
C ASN A 149 -14.29 -11.62 16.53
N THR A 150 -14.42 -12.88 16.94
CA THR A 150 -15.47 -13.33 17.89
C THR A 150 -14.89 -13.75 19.25
N ALA A 151 -14.80 -12.81 20.19
CA ALA A 151 -14.21 -13.04 21.51
C ALA A 151 -14.97 -14.06 22.38
N ALA A 152 -16.30 -13.96 22.45
CA ALA A 152 -17.09 -14.70 23.45
C ALA A 152 -16.95 -16.25 23.34
N PRO A 153 -17.01 -16.87 22.14
CA PRO A 153 -16.78 -18.32 22.01
C PRO A 153 -15.38 -18.76 22.42
N ALA A 154 -14.34 -17.96 22.09
CA ALA A 154 -12.96 -18.29 22.48
C ALA A 154 -12.80 -18.32 24.00
N PHE A 155 -13.29 -17.29 24.71
CA PHE A 155 -13.29 -17.25 26.17
C PHE A 155 -14.13 -18.37 26.80
N ALA A 156 -15.29 -18.69 26.23
CA ALA A 156 -16.14 -19.77 26.72
C ALA A 156 -15.47 -21.14 26.58
N LEU A 157 -14.76 -21.38 25.47
CA LEU A 157 -14.03 -22.63 25.25
C LEU A 157 -12.92 -22.82 26.29
N ILE A 158 -12.08 -21.82 26.53
CA ILE A 158 -10.99 -21.93 27.51
C ILE A 158 -11.53 -22.17 28.92
N ASN A 159 -12.59 -21.45 29.32
CA ASN A 159 -13.25 -21.71 30.60
C ASN A 159 -13.85 -23.13 30.68
N CYS A 160 -14.41 -23.65 29.58
CA CYS A 160 -14.90 -25.02 29.51
C CYS A 160 -13.76 -26.04 29.66
N MET A 161 -12.61 -25.79 29.04
CA MET A 161 -11.41 -26.62 29.17
C MET A 161 -10.92 -26.68 30.62
N PHE A 162 -10.86 -25.54 31.31
CA PHE A 162 -10.46 -25.48 32.73
C PHE A 162 -11.43 -26.24 33.64
N ARG A 163 -12.75 -26.06 33.45
CA ARG A 163 -13.78 -26.78 34.23
C ARG A 163 -13.69 -28.31 34.07
N ASN A 164 -13.36 -28.78 32.87
CA ASN A 164 -13.25 -30.21 32.56
C ASN A 164 -11.82 -30.77 32.73
N ARG A 165 -10.90 -30.00 33.36
CA ARG A 165 -9.50 -30.38 33.61
C ARG A 165 -8.73 -30.76 32.34
N PHE A 166 -9.10 -30.19 31.20
CA PHE A 166 -8.36 -30.31 29.94
C PHE A 166 -7.35 -29.17 29.85
N PHE A 167 -6.14 -29.41 30.36
CA PHE A 167 -5.08 -28.41 30.39
C PHE A 167 -4.20 -28.49 29.14
N MET A 168 -3.91 -27.32 28.57
CA MET A 168 -3.14 -27.16 27.35
C MET A 168 -2.01 -26.15 27.59
N PRO A 169 -0.80 -26.37 27.05
CA PRO A 169 0.28 -25.41 27.14
C PRO A 169 -0.17 -23.97 26.82
N PHE A 170 0.17 -23.03 27.70
CA PHE A 170 -0.32 -21.65 27.63
C PHE A 170 -0.04 -21.02 26.25
N ARG A 171 1.16 -21.23 25.72
CA ARG A 171 1.61 -20.77 24.39
C ARG A 171 0.71 -21.16 23.20
N LEU A 172 -0.14 -22.18 23.34
CA LEU A 172 -1.00 -22.66 22.25
C LEU A 172 -2.33 -21.91 22.15
N TRP A 173 -2.73 -21.19 23.20
CA TRP A 173 -4.00 -20.48 23.26
C TRP A 173 -3.91 -19.05 23.80
N GLY A 174 -2.88 -18.74 24.59
CA GLY A 174 -2.67 -17.45 25.25
C GLY A 174 -2.62 -16.29 24.25
N ASP A 175 -1.76 -16.39 23.24
CA ASP A 175 -1.62 -15.36 22.21
C ASP A 175 -2.92 -15.10 21.43
N SER A 176 -3.66 -16.16 21.10
CA SER A 176 -4.96 -16.03 20.42
C SER A 176 -5.97 -15.26 21.26
N LEU A 177 -5.99 -15.48 22.58
CA LEU A 177 -6.85 -14.70 23.48
C LEU A 177 -6.36 -13.27 23.69
N ILE A 178 -5.05 -13.04 23.75
CA ILE A 178 -4.50 -11.67 23.83
C ILE A 178 -4.89 -10.87 22.59
N GLU A 179 -4.69 -11.43 21.40
CA GLU A 179 -5.02 -10.78 20.13
C GLU A 179 -6.52 -10.46 20.02
N ILE A 180 -7.39 -11.42 20.34
CA ILE A 180 -8.84 -11.20 20.27
C ILE A 180 -9.32 -10.18 21.32
N SER A 181 -8.64 -10.10 22.47
CA SER A 181 -8.96 -9.14 23.53
C SER A 181 -8.61 -7.73 23.12
N ARG A 182 -7.43 -7.52 22.52
CA ARG A 182 -7.00 -6.22 21.99
C ARG A 182 -7.90 -5.74 20.85
N LYS A 183 -8.32 -6.65 19.96
CA LYS A 183 -9.24 -6.32 18.84
C LYS A 183 -10.66 -5.94 19.28
N ASN A 184 -11.10 -6.36 20.46
CA ASN A 184 -12.47 -6.16 20.97
C ASN A 184 -12.54 -5.21 22.17
N ASP A 185 -11.43 -4.57 22.58
CA ASP A 185 -11.32 -3.77 23.79
C ASP A 185 -11.82 -4.50 25.05
N LYS A 186 -11.45 -5.78 25.19
CA LYS A 186 -11.90 -6.67 26.29
C LYS A 186 -10.74 -7.23 27.11
N VAL A 187 -9.75 -6.42 27.45
CA VAL A 187 -8.57 -6.88 28.22
C VAL A 187 -8.96 -7.34 29.64
N ILE A 188 -9.97 -6.73 30.26
CA ILE A 188 -10.53 -7.23 31.54
C ILE A 188 -11.06 -8.68 31.46
N ALA A 189 -11.62 -9.10 30.31
CA ALA A 189 -12.10 -10.48 30.16
C ALA A 189 -10.93 -11.47 30.13
N PHE A 190 -9.81 -11.06 29.54
CA PHE A 190 -8.56 -11.82 29.58
C PHE A 190 -7.99 -11.92 30.99
N LEU A 191 -7.97 -10.84 31.76
CA LEU A 191 -7.46 -10.86 33.14
C LEU A 191 -8.09 -11.97 33.99
N LYS A 192 -9.42 -12.17 33.89
CA LYS A 192 -10.11 -13.24 34.64
C LYS A 192 -9.63 -14.64 34.25
N VAL A 193 -9.44 -14.89 32.96
CA VAL A 193 -8.94 -16.18 32.46
C VAL A 193 -7.46 -16.36 32.80
N PHE A 194 -6.68 -15.28 32.74
CA PHE A 194 -5.27 -15.25 33.14
C PHE A 194 -5.10 -15.62 34.62
N GLU A 195 -5.88 -15.00 35.52
CA GLU A 195 -5.84 -15.30 36.95
C GLU A 195 -6.18 -16.78 37.23
N GLU A 196 -7.21 -17.29 36.57
CA GLU A 196 -7.61 -18.69 36.71
C GLU A 196 -6.52 -19.65 36.17
N SER A 197 -5.90 -19.31 35.05
CA SER A 197 -4.78 -20.07 34.49
C SER A 197 -3.58 -20.09 35.45
N CYS A 198 -3.23 -18.94 36.05
CA CYS A 198 -2.15 -18.85 37.03
C CYS A 198 -2.47 -19.69 38.27
N ARG A 199 -3.70 -19.62 38.77
CA ARG A 199 -4.16 -20.41 39.92
C ARG A 199 -4.04 -21.91 39.65
N ILE A 200 -4.49 -22.37 38.48
CA ILE A 200 -4.36 -23.77 38.05
C ILE A 200 -2.89 -24.18 37.94
N ALA A 201 -2.03 -23.34 37.33
CA ALA A 201 -0.61 -23.64 37.20
C ALA A 201 0.09 -23.81 38.56
N ILE A 202 -0.28 -23.01 39.55
CA ILE A 202 0.26 -23.08 40.92
C ILE A 202 -0.31 -24.28 41.69
N ASP A 203 -1.63 -24.42 41.74
CA ASP A 203 -2.34 -25.44 42.53
C ASP A 203 -2.03 -26.86 42.02
N GLU A 204 -2.03 -27.05 40.70
CA GLU A 204 -1.78 -28.34 40.05
C GLU A 204 -0.29 -28.55 39.71
N LYS A 205 0.58 -27.56 39.98
CA LYS A 205 2.02 -27.58 39.69
C LYS A 205 2.34 -27.89 38.22
N LEU A 206 1.59 -27.28 37.30
CA LEU A 206 1.71 -27.50 35.85
C LEU A 206 2.60 -26.42 35.22
N ASP A 207 3.88 -26.74 34.99
CA ASP A 207 4.84 -25.78 34.41
C ASP A 207 4.45 -25.30 33.00
N PHE A 208 3.84 -26.16 32.18
CA PHE A 208 3.42 -25.79 30.82
C PHE A 208 2.23 -24.81 30.77
N MET A 209 1.48 -24.68 31.87
CA MET A 209 0.36 -23.73 32.00
C MET A 209 0.82 -22.34 32.43
N LYS A 210 2.11 -22.17 32.76
CA LYS A 210 2.66 -20.88 33.15
C LYS A 210 2.47 -19.87 32.00
N PRO A 211 1.91 -18.69 32.28
CA PRO A 211 1.87 -17.63 31.30
C PRO A 211 3.29 -17.17 30.93
N ASP A 212 3.41 -16.63 29.72
CA ASP A 212 4.62 -15.95 29.29
C ASP A 212 4.64 -14.48 29.77
N MET A 213 5.76 -13.79 29.50
CA MET A 213 5.95 -12.38 29.86
C MET A 213 4.88 -11.48 29.23
N ASN A 214 4.52 -11.75 27.97
CA ASN A 214 3.58 -10.94 27.21
C ASN A 214 2.19 -11.00 27.85
N ALA A 215 1.73 -12.19 28.24
CA ALA A 215 0.47 -12.38 28.97
C ALA A 215 0.45 -11.64 30.31
N CYS A 216 1.55 -11.68 31.06
CA CYS A 216 1.67 -10.90 32.30
C CYS A 216 1.59 -9.39 32.03
N ASN A 217 2.25 -8.89 30.99
CA ASN A 217 2.20 -7.49 30.59
C ASN A 217 0.79 -7.07 30.12
N VAL A 218 0.06 -7.91 29.40
CA VAL A 218 -1.34 -7.64 29.01
C VAL A 218 -2.27 -7.65 30.21
N ALA A 219 -2.05 -8.54 31.18
CA ALA A 219 -2.78 -8.52 32.44
C ALA A 219 -2.50 -7.24 33.23
N LEU A 220 -1.24 -6.80 33.31
CA LEU A 220 -0.85 -5.53 33.91
C LEU A 220 -1.46 -4.33 33.17
N GLU A 221 -1.47 -4.34 31.83
CA GLU A 221 -2.13 -3.34 30.99
C GLU A 221 -3.61 -3.20 31.35
N GLY A 222 -4.34 -4.32 31.43
CA GLY A 222 -5.75 -4.32 31.85
C GLY A 222 -5.95 -3.80 33.29
N CYS A 223 -5.09 -4.21 34.23
CA CYS A 223 -5.14 -3.73 35.61
C CYS A 223 -4.84 -2.22 35.74
N CYS A 224 -3.86 -1.72 34.99
CA CYS A 224 -3.34 -0.36 35.11
C CYS A 224 -4.14 0.64 34.30
N CYS A 225 -4.50 0.30 33.05
CA CYS A 225 -5.14 1.22 32.10
C CYS A 225 -6.67 1.16 32.13
N GLU A 226 -7.28 -0.02 32.26
CA GLU A 226 -8.73 -0.20 32.23
C GLU A 226 -9.35 -0.21 33.64
N LEU A 227 -8.84 -1.06 34.55
CA LEU A 227 -9.36 -1.17 35.92
C LEU A 227 -8.85 -0.08 36.87
N GLU A 228 -7.66 0.44 36.58
CA GLU A 228 -6.92 1.37 37.44
C GLU A 228 -6.81 0.89 38.92
N SER A 229 -6.67 -0.42 39.13
CA SER A 229 -6.64 -1.04 40.47
C SER A 229 -5.21 -1.40 40.87
N VAL A 230 -4.69 -0.70 41.89
CA VAL A 230 -3.35 -0.94 42.43
C VAL A 230 -3.24 -2.34 43.06
N SER A 231 -4.30 -2.79 43.75
CA SER A 231 -4.31 -4.11 44.38
C SER A 231 -4.20 -5.26 43.37
N GLU A 232 -4.92 -5.17 42.24
CA GLU A 232 -4.87 -6.23 41.22
C GLU A 232 -3.55 -6.18 40.45
N ALA A 233 -3.01 -5.00 40.16
CA ALA A 233 -1.69 -4.87 39.53
C ALA A 233 -0.57 -5.48 40.40
N GLU A 234 -0.57 -5.20 41.72
CA GLU A 234 0.40 -5.76 42.66
C GLU A 234 0.27 -7.28 42.80
N LYS A 235 -0.96 -7.80 42.78
CA LYS A 235 -1.24 -9.24 42.77
C LYS A 235 -0.70 -9.93 41.51
N VAL A 236 -0.75 -9.28 40.35
CA VAL A 236 -0.12 -9.83 39.13
C VAL A 236 1.40 -9.89 39.29
N ILE A 237 2.04 -8.87 39.84
CA ILE A 237 3.49 -8.86 40.11
C ILE A 237 3.89 -9.93 41.15
N GLU A 238 3.10 -10.10 42.21
CA GLU A 238 3.30 -11.16 43.19
C GLU A 238 3.20 -12.54 42.51
N THR A 239 2.21 -12.72 41.64
CA THR A 239 2.01 -13.95 40.87
C THR A 239 3.19 -14.23 39.93
N MET A 240 3.72 -13.20 39.25
CA MET A 240 4.94 -13.33 38.44
C MET A 240 6.12 -13.83 39.26
N SER A 241 6.33 -13.27 40.47
CA SER A 241 7.38 -13.71 41.40
C SER A 241 7.22 -15.16 41.84
N VAL A 242 6.00 -15.58 42.19
CA VAL A 242 5.69 -16.97 42.59
C VAL A 242 5.94 -17.95 41.45
N LEU A 243 5.57 -17.57 40.23
CA LEU A 243 5.75 -18.40 39.03
C LEU A 243 7.20 -18.39 38.50
N GLY A 244 8.05 -17.49 39.01
CA GLY A 244 9.44 -17.34 38.58
C GLY A 244 9.61 -16.53 37.29
N ILE A 245 8.60 -15.74 36.91
CA ILE A 245 8.60 -14.87 35.74
C ILE A 245 9.21 -13.52 36.16
N LYS A 246 10.27 -13.06 35.48
CA LYS A 246 10.99 -11.83 35.82
C LYS A 246 10.42 -10.61 35.09
N PRO A 247 9.86 -9.60 35.78
CA PRO A 247 9.32 -8.41 35.13
C PRO A 247 10.32 -7.73 34.19
N ASP A 248 9.82 -7.21 33.07
CA ASP A 248 10.59 -6.45 32.08
C ASP A 248 10.33 -4.94 32.19
N GLU A 249 10.98 -4.13 31.35
CA GLU A 249 10.81 -2.66 31.35
C GLU A 249 9.34 -2.25 31.15
N LEU A 250 8.58 -3.01 30.33
CA LEU A 250 7.15 -2.79 30.09
C LEU A 250 6.30 -3.07 31.34
N SER A 251 6.56 -4.16 32.06
CA SER A 251 5.89 -4.46 33.33
C SER A 251 6.03 -3.29 34.31
N PHE A 252 7.26 -2.77 34.44
CA PHE A 252 7.55 -1.62 35.28
C PHE A 252 6.89 -0.34 34.75
N GLY A 253 6.83 -0.14 33.44
CA GLY A 253 6.11 0.97 32.78
C GLY A 253 4.63 1.01 33.15
N PHE A 254 3.90 -0.11 33.07
CA PHE A 254 2.48 -0.15 33.44
C PHE A 254 2.24 0.22 34.91
N LEU A 255 3.06 -0.29 35.83
CA LEU A 255 3.00 0.10 37.25
C LEU A 255 3.31 1.58 37.44
N ALA A 256 4.30 2.11 36.72
CA ALA A 256 4.67 3.51 36.76
C ALA A 256 3.49 4.40 36.35
N TYR A 257 2.84 4.07 35.24
CA TYR A 257 1.62 4.74 34.79
C TYR A 257 0.53 4.74 35.87
N LEU A 258 0.26 3.58 36.48
CA LEU A 258 -0.79 3.46 37.50
C LEU A 258 -0.46 4.24 38.78
N TYR A 259 0.78 4.14 39.27
CA TYR A 259 1.21 4.87 40.47
C TYR A 259 1.26 6.38 40.23
N ALA A 260 1.67 6.83 39.04
CA ALA A 260 1.60 8.23 38.62
C ALA A 260 0.15 8.71 38.55
N LEU A 261 -0.75 7.91 37.98
CA LEU A 261 -2.18 8.20 37.88
C LEU A 261 -2.84 8.37 39.25
N LYS A 262 -2.48 7.53 40.24
CA LYS A 262 -3.02 7.61 41.61
C LYS A 262 -2.25 8.58 42.53
N GLY A 263 -1.11 9.12 42.08
CA GLY A 263 -0.30 10.07 42.85
C GLY A 263 0.55 9.46 43.97
N PHE A 264 0.90 8.17 43.90
CA PHE A 264 1.70 7.48 44.93
C PHE A 264 3.21 7.70 44.76
N LYS A 265 3.69 8.87 45.19
CA LYS A 265 5.11 9.28 45.06
C LYS A 265 6.11 8.28 45.67
N ASP A 266 5.85 7.79 46.88
CA ASP A 266 6.76 6.86 47.57
C ASP A 266 6.96 5.55 46.78
N LYS A 267 5.87 5.02 46.20
CA LYS A 267 5.91 3.82 45.36
C LYS A 267 6.67 4.06 44.05
N ILE A 268 6.59 5.25 43.46
CA ILE A 268 7.35 5.61 42.25
C ILE A 268 8.85 5.64 42.55
N ILE A 269 9.25 6.17 43.71
CA ILE A 269 10.66 6.18 44.15
C ILE A 269 11.17 4.75 44.34
N GLU A 270 10.40 3.90 45.02
CA GLU A 270 10.71 2.48 45.18
C GLU A 270 10.86 1.79 43.83
N LEU A 271 9.91 2.00 42.92
CA LEU A 271 9.90 1.43 41.57
C LEU A 271 11.13 1.85 40.75
N THR A 272 11.54 3.12 40.87
CA THR A 272 12.73 3.66 40.19
C THR A 272 14.02 3.03 40.73
N GLY A 273 14.07 2.79 42.05
CA GLY A 273 15.16 2.04 42.69
C GLY A 273 15.22 0.58 42.22
N LEU A 274 14.06 -0.07 42.07
CA LEU A 274 13.97 -1.43 41.55
C LEU A 274 14.47 -1.54 40.11
N ILE A 275 14.03 -0.67 39.19
CA ILE A 275 14.48 -0.68 37.79
C ILE A 275 16.01 -0.56 37.69
N SER A 276 16.58 0.35 38.49
CA SER A 276 18.03 0.54 38.55
C SER A 276 18.73 -0.73 39.10
N GLY A 277 18.14 -1.38 40.11
CA GLY A 277 18.64 -2.64 40.67
C GLY A 277 18.53 -3.86 39.73
N PHE A 278 17.63 -3.83 38.75
CA PHE A 278 17.52 -4.87 37.70
C PHE A 278 18.51 -4.65 36.53
N GLY A 279 19.21 -3.51 36.50
CA GLY A 279 20.25 -3.22 35.50
C GLY A 279 19.72 -2.72 34.17
N PHE A 280 18.49 -2.17 34.12
CA PHE A 280 17.98 -1.52 32.91
C PHE A 280 18.70 -0.17 32.71
N SER A 281 19.48 -0.08 31.63
CA SER A 281 20.28 1.11 31.29
C SER A 281 19.46 2.20 30.60
N ASN A 282 18.42 1.82 29.84
CA ASN A 282 17.49 2.74 29.19
C ASN A 282 16.19 2.76 29.99
N LYS A 283 15.80 3.94 30.49
CA LYS A 283 14.55 4.16 31.24
C LYS A 283 13.50 4.92 30.42
N ARG A 284 13.70 5.06 29.10
CA ARG A 284 12.84 5.90 28.25
C ARG A 284 11.39 5.43 28.27
N LEU A 285 11.15 4.12 28.17
CA LEU A 285 9.80 3.57 28.14
C LEU A 285 9.11 3.78 29.49
N PHE A 286 9.83 3.50 30.58
CA PHE A 286 9.39 3.77 31.94
C PHE A 286 8.99 5.25 32.14
N CYS A 287 9.83 6.20 31.73
CA CYS A 287 9.53 7.62 31.82
C CYS A 287 8.35 8.03 30.93
N SER A 288 8.19 7.45 29.74
CA SER A 288 7.02 7.69 28.87
C SER A 288 5.71 7.30 29.54
N TYR A 289 5.66 6.12 30.19
CA TYR A 289 4.48 5.68 30.95
C TYR A 289 4.22 6.52 32.21
N LEU A 290 5.26 6.94 32.93
CA LEU A 290 5.13 7.90 34.05
C LEU A 290 4.52 9.22 33.58
N ILE A 291 5.04 9.79 32.49
CA ILE A 291 4.53 11.02 31.89
C ILE A 291 3.05 10.84 31.53
N SER A 292 2.71 9.74 30.87
CA SER A 292 1.32 9.42 30.49
C SER A 292 0.38 9.36 31.71
N GLY A 293 0.81 8.71 32.78
CA GLY A 293 0.05 8.63 34.04
C GLY A 293 -0.11 9.99 34.71
N HIS A 294 0.96 10.79 34.79
CA HIS A 294 0.92 12.14 35.36
C HIS A 294 0.03 13.08 34.55
N VAL A 295 0.09 13.04 33.21
CA VAL A 295 -0.80 13.78 32.32
C VAL A 295 -2.27 13.41 32.58
N LYS A 296 -2.59 12.12 32.71
CA LYS A 296 -3.96 11.68 32.98
C LYS A 296 -4.45 12.08 34.38
N SER A 297 -3.56 12.15 35.37
CA SER A 297 -3.86 12.66 36.71
C SER A 297 -4.00 14.18 36.81
N GLY A 298 -3.58 14.93 35.77
CA GLY A 298 -3.53 16.40 35.78
C GLY A 298 -2.33 16.99 36.53
N ASN A 299 -1.37 16.18 36.98
CA ASN A 299 -0.18 16.65 37.68
C ASN A 299 0.92 17.07 36.70
N LEU A 300 0.79 18.26 36.12
CA LEU A 300 1.71 18.80 35.11
C LEU A 300 3.10 19.12 35.68
N GLU A 301 3.21 19.49 36.95
CA GLU A 301 4.51 19.72 37.60
C GLU A 301 5.37 18.45 37.62
N ALA A 302 4.76 17.31 37.96
CA ALA A 302 5.44 16.02 37.93
C ALA A 302 5.84 15.59 36.51
N VAL A 303 5.08 15.98 35.48
CA VAL A 303 5.46 15.77 34.07
C VAL A 303 6.74 16.52 33.74
N SER A 304 6.79 17.82 34.06
CA SER A 304 7.97 18.64 33.85
C SER A 304 9.17 18.11 34.62
N GLU A 305 8.99 17.75 35.90
CA GLU A 305 10.05 17.17 36.72
C GLU A 305 10.58 15.85 36.13
N THR A 306 9.69 14.96 35.66
CA THR A 306 10.07 13.68 35.06
C THR A 306 10.93 13.89 33.81
N ILE A 307 10.51 14.78 32.90
CA ILE A 307 11.26 15.09 31.67
C ILE A 307 12.64 15.68 32.00
N LEU A 308 12.71 16.64 32.94
CA LEU A 308 13.96 17.28 33.34
C LEU A 308 14.90 16.32 34.09
N CYS A 309 14.36 15.41 34.91
CA CYS A 309 15.15 14.38 35.58
C CYS A 309 15.71 13.37 34.58
N SER A 310 14.94 12.95 33.58
CA SER A 310 15.45 12.11 32.50
C SER A 310 16.60 12.79 31.74
N LEU A 311 16.53 14.11 31.49
CA LEU A 311 17.60 14.88 30.85
C LEU A 311 18.89 14.89 31.69
N ARG A 312 18.76 15.04 33.02
CA ARG A 312 19.88 15.03 33.96
C ARG A 312 20.58 13.67 34.06
N GLU A 313 19.81 12.58 34.13
CA GLU A 313 20.37 11.23 34.30
C GLU A 313 21.18 10.74 33.09
N GLN A 314 20.86 11.21 31.88
CA GLN A 314 21.52 10.80 30.64
C GLN A 314 22.70 11.68 30.24
N GLY A 315 23.13 12.60 31.10
CA GLY A 315 24.32 13.44 30.86
C GLY A 315 24.19 14.37 29.65
N GLY A 316 22.97 14.78 29.29
CA GLY A 316 22.73 15.68 28.14
C GLY A 316 22.90 15.01 26.76
N VAL A 317 22.82 13.68 26.68
CA VAL A 317 22.85 12.91 25.42
C VAL A 317 21.50 12.24 25.16
N GLU A 318 20.96 12.49 23.96
CA GLU A 318 19.80 11.89 23.27
C GLU A 318 18.58 11.45 24.11
N LEU A 319 17.71 12.40 24.46
CA LEU A 319 16.31 12.08 24.77
C LEU A 319 15.42 12.23 23.53
N ASN A 320 15.24 11.14 22.79
CA ASN A 320 14.19 11.05 21.79
C ASN A 320 12.98 10.30 22.39
N PHE A 321 12.18 11.00 23.22
CA PHE A 321 10.83 10.53 23.53
C PHE A 321 10.03 10.39 22.23
N SER A 322 9.09 9.44 22.18
CA SER A 322 8.27 9.29 20.98
C SER A 322 7.42 10.55 20.75
N GLU A 323 7.13 10.83 19.48
CA GLU A 323 6.18 11.86 19.07
C GLU A 323 4.85 11.75 19.83
N GLU A 324 4.38 10.51 20.06
CA GLU A 324 3.18 10.23 20.84
C GLU A 324 3.27 10.72 22.30
N THR A 325 4.44 10.56 22.94
CA THR A 325 4.66 11.04 24.32
C THR A 325 4.53 12.57 24.37
N TYR A 326 5.18 13.29 23.44
CA TYR A 326 5.06 14.75 23.36
C TYR A 326 3.62 15.20 23.03
N CYS A 327 2.91 14.48 22.17
CA CYS A 327 1.49 14.74 21.91
C CYS A 327 0.63 14.58 23.17
N GLN A 328 0.90 13.59 24.01
CA GLN A 328 0.21 13.44 25.30
C GLN A 328 0.51 14.60 26.25
N VAL A 329 1.79 14.99 26.37
CA VAL A 329 2.20 16.16 27.17
C VAL A 329 1.47 17.42 26.72
N VAL A 330 1.51 17.74 25.42
CA VAL A 330 0.82 18.91 24.87
C VAL A 330 -0.68 18.85 25.16
N LYS A 331 -1.35 17.71 24.91
CA LYS A 331 -2.78 17.55 25.24
C LYS A 331 -3.06 17.79 26.73
N GLY A 332 -2.18 17.35 27.62
CA GLY A 332 -2.26 17.59 29.07
C GLY A 332 -2.21 19.08 29.40
N PHE A 333 -1.12 19.75 29.03
CA PHE A 333 -0.93 21.17 29.31
C PHE A 333 -1.99 22.07 28.64
N MET A 334 -2.52 21.67 27.48
CA MET A 334 -3.54 22.45 26.76
C MET A 334 -4.92 22.40 27.43
N LYS A 335 -5.24 21.36 28.21
CA LYS A 335 -6.50 21.29 28.97
C LYS A 335 -6.54 22.32 30.11
N ASP A 336 -5.39 22.63 30.70
CA ASP A 336 -5.27 23.56 31.83
C ASP A 336 -4.81 24.97 31.41
N GLY A 337 -4.77 25.27 30.11
CA GLY A 337 -4.35 26.57 29.58
C GLY A 337 -2.86 26.88 29.74
N GLY A 338 -2.02 25.85 29.95
CA GLY A 338 -0.63 25.95 30.37
C GLY A 338 0.39 26.29 29.27
N ILE A 339 0.14 27.30 28.43
CA ILE A 339 1.15 27.82 27.46
C ILE A 339 2.44 28.21 28.21
N LYS A 340 2.29 28.93 29.33
CA LYS A 340 3.41 29.32 30.20
C LYS A 340 4.15 28.13 30.80
N GLY A 341 3.41 27.06 31.14
CA GLY A 341 4.00 25.84 31.67
C GLY A 341 4.86 25.11 30.63
N LEU A 342 4.39 25.04 29.38
CA LEU A 342 5.17 24.48 28.28
C LEU A 342 6.38 25.36 27.94
N ALA A 343 6.22 26.69 27.90
CA ALA A 343 7.34 27.61 27.67
C ALA A 343 8.44 27.44 28.74
N ASN A 344 8.06 27.43 30.02
CA ASN A 344 8.97 27.17 31.14
C ASN A 344 9.67 25.81 31.01
N LEU A 345 8.94 24.75 30.65
CA LEU A 345 9.50 23.41 30.46
C LEU A 345 10.57 23.41 29.35
N ILE A 346 10.30 24.06 28.22
CA ILE A 346 11.26 24.13 27.12
C ILE A 346 12.52 24.91 27.55
N ILE A 347 12.36 26.03 28.25
CA ILE A 347 13.48 26.84 28.75
C ILE A 347 14.35 26.04 29.74
N GLU A 348 13.73 25.34 30.70
CA GLU A 348 14.47 24.52 31.66
C GLU A 348 15.13 23.31 31.00
N ALA A 349 14.48 22.69 30.01
CA ALA A 349 15.08 21.61 29.23
C ALA A 349 16.30 22.10 28.46
N GLN A 350 16.22 23.27 27.82
CA GLN A 350 17.32 23.85 27.06
C GLN A 350 18.57 24.14 27.91
N LYS A 351 18.40 24.48 29.20
CA LYS A 351 19.53 24.67 30.13
C LYS A 351 20.28 23.37 30.44
N LEU A 352 19.61 22.23 30.34
CA LEU A 352 20.15 20.90 30.65
C LEU A 352 20.67 20.19 29.39
N GLU A 353 20.17 20.57 28.22
CA GLU A 353 20.58 20.07 26.92
C GLU A 353 22.01 20.52 26.58
N SER A 354 22.81 19.61 25.97
CA SER A 354 24.16 19.97 25.55
C SER A 354 24.12 20.89 24.33
N ALA A 355 25.05 21.84 24.24
CA ALA A 355 25.13 22.79 23.12
C ALA A 355 25.39 22.12 21.75
N ALA A 356 25.70 20.81 21.72
CA ALA A 356 25.93 20.02 20.52
C ALA A 356 24.70 19.20 20.07
N ILE A 357 23.55 19.31 20.74
CA ILE A 357 22.33 18.62 20.34
C ILE A 357 21.82 19.19 19.01
N ALA A 358 21.51 18.30 18.07
CA ALA A 358 20.84 18.67 16.83
C ALA A 358 19.44 19.23 17.13
N ALA A 359 19.07 20.32 16.48
CA ALA A 359 17.88 21.09 16.85
C ALA A 359 16.58 20.27 16.75
N ASP A 360 16.53 19.28 15.85
CA ASP A 360 15.45 18.30 15.64
C ASP A 360 15.30 17.25 16.76
N LYS A 361 16.31 17.12 17.63
CA LYS A 361 16.32 16.20 18.78
C LYS A 361 16.07 16.91 20.11
N SER A 362 15.86 18.22 20.10
CA SER A 362 15.57 18.99 21.31
C SER A 362 14.17 18.72 21.84
N THR A 363 13.99 18.83 23.16
CA THR A 363 12.69 18.74 23.82
C THR A 363 11.73 19.81 23.28
N GLY A 364 12.25 21.01 22.99
CA GLY A 364 11.50 22.10 22.38
C GLY A 364 10.96 21.76 20.99
N PHE A 365 11.78 21.14 20.13
CA PHE A 365 11.34 20.66 18.82
C PHE A 365 10.24 19.59 18.96
N GLY A 366 10.40 18.65 19.88
CA GLY A 366 9.41 17.60 20.14
C GLY A 366 8.04 18.15 20.57
N ILE A 367 8.04 19.10 21.52
CA ILE A 367 6.81 19.75 22.01
C ILE A 367 6.13 20.58 20.92
N ILE A 368 6.89 21.39 20.18
CA ILE A 368 6.31 22.23 19.11
C ILE A 368 5.84 21.39 17.92
N SER A 369 6.60 20.37 17.51
CA SER A 369 6.17 19.43 16.48
C SER A 369 4.89 18.70 16.89
N ALA A 370 4.76 18.32 18.16
CA ALA A 370 3.52 17.76 18.69
C ALA A 370 2.36 18.77 18.65
N CYS A 371 2.57 20.05 18.98
CA CYS A 371 1.54 21.09 18.81
C CYS A 371 1.08 21.20 17.35
N VAL A 372 2.01 21.20 16.40
CA VAL A 372 1.74 21.23 14.95
C VAL A 372 0.94 20.01 14.51
N ASN A 373 1.33 18.80 14.94
CA ASN A 373 0.64 17.56 14.57
C ASN A 373 -0.78 17.49 15.15
N LEU A 374 -1.01 18.14 16.30
CA LEU A 374 -2.33 18.31 16.89
C LEU A 374 -3.15 19.46 16.26
N ARG A 375 -2.65 20.10 15.19
CA ARG A 375 -3.25 21.26 14.52
C ARG A 375 -3.45 22.47 15.45
N LEU A 376 -2.54 22.63 16.41
CA LEU A 376 -2.52 23.76 17.37
C LEU A 376 -1.43 24.76 17.00
N THR A 377 -1.29 25.09 15.71
CA THR A 377 -0.20 25.92 15.16
C THR A 377 -0.16 27.32 15.80
N ASP A 378 -1.30 27.97 16.03
CA ASP A 378 -1.36 29.27 16.71
C ASP A 378 -0.87 29.21 18.16
N LYS A 379 -1.21 28.13 18.86
CA LYS A 379 -0.74 27.92 20.23
C LYS A 379 0.75 27.59 20.26
N ALA A 380 1.25 26.89 19.25
CA ALA A 380 2.69 26.64 19.10
C ALA A 380 3.45 27.96 18.96
N HIS A 381 2.97 28.89 18.14
CA HIS A 381 3.53 30.24 18.02
C HIS A 381 3.44 31.00 19.35
N SER A 382 2.29 30.96 20.03
CA SER A 382 2.12 31.60 21.35
C SER A 382 3.07 31.06 22.43
N ILE A 383 3.44 29.77 22.36
CA ILE A 383 4.45 29.19 23.26
C ILE A 383 5.82 29.83 22.99
N VAL A 384 6.17 30.03 21.72
CA VAL A 384 7.43 30.68 21.32
C VAL A 384 7.47 32.14 21.78
N ASP A 385 6.38 32.89 21.60
CA ASP A 385 6.27 34.28 22.07
C ASP A 385 6.42 34.38 23.59
N GLU A 386 5.81 33.45 24.34
CA GLU A 386 5.95 33.39 25.79
C GLU A 386 7.37 32.99 26.21
N MET A 387 8.04 32.10 25.46
CA MET A 387 9.45 31.78 25.71
C MET A 387 10.35 33.01 25.53
N ASP A 388 10.10 33.82 24.50
CA ASP A 388 10.82 35.08 24.27
C ASP A 388 10.55 36.10 25.39
N ALA A 389 9.29 36.24 25.82
CA ALA A 389 8.92 37.13 26.92
C ALA A 389 9.59 36.76 28.25
N GLN A 390 9.87 35.46 28.46
CA GLN A 390 10.57 34.94 29.64
C GLN A 390 12.11 35.00 29.50
N GLY A 391 12.65 35.50 28.39
CA GLY A 391 14.08 35.62 28.14
C GLY A 391 14.76 34.32 27.71
N GLY A 392 13.99 33.33 27.22
CA GLY A 392 14.52 32.11 26.63
C GLY A 392 15.16 32.36 25.26
N SER A 393 16.23 31.64 24.93
CA SER A 393 16.84 31.71 23.59
C SER A 393 16.20 30.68 22.66
N VAL A 394 15.25 31.09 21.82
CA VAL A 394 14.60 30.17 20.88
C VAL A 394 15.55 29.84 19.71
N GLY A 395 16.00 28.59 19.61
CA GLY A 395 16.79 28.11 18.48
C GLY A 395 15.95 27.88 17.21
N LEU A 396 16.60 27.84 16.05
CA LEU A 396 15.93 27.65 14.74
C LEU A 396 15.02 26.41 14.69
N GLY A 397 15.40 25.32 15.37
CA GLY A 397 14.62 24.08 15.39
C GLY A 397 13.19 24.25 15.92
N VAL A 398 12.94 25.20 16.82
CA VAL A 398 11.60 25.44 17.38
C VAL A 398 10.70 26.17 16.37
N PHE A 399 11.29 27.01 15.51
CA PHE A 399 10.58 27.78 14.49
C PHE A 399 10.21 26.96 13.24
N VAL A 400 11.10 26.07 12.80
CA VAL A 400 10.94 25.32 11.54
C VAL A 400 9.64 24.52 11.46
N PRO A 401 9.20 23.76 12.49
CA PRO A 401 7.93 23.04 12.45
C PRO A 401 6.72 23.97 12.29
N ILE A 402 6.72 25.13 12.97
CA ILE A 402 5.65 26.13 12.90
C ILE A 402 5.62 26.73 11.49
N LEU A 403 6.78 27.08 10.95
CA LEU A 403 6.91 27.64 9.60
C LEU A 403 6.38 26.65 8.55
N LYS A 404 6.81 25.38 8.61
CA LYS A 404 6.32 24.33 7.71
C LYS A 404 4.82 24.09 7.87
N ALA A 405 4.28 24.23 9.08
CA ALA A 405 2.84 24.14 9.32
C ALA A 405 2.08 25.28 8.65
N TYR A 406 2.51 26.53 8.82
CA TYR A 406 1.90 27.68 8.16
C TYR A 406 1.97 27.57 6.63
N CYS A 407 3.07 27.06 6.08
CA CYS A 407 3.19 26.77 4.65
C CYS A 407 2.15 25.74 4.18
N LYS A 408 1.99 24.63 4.92
CA LYS A 408 0.99 23.59 4.60
C LYS A 408 -0.46 24.05 4.76
N GLU A 409 -0.71 24.97 5.69
CA GLU A 409 -2.02 25.59 5.92
C GLU A 409 -2.31 26.77 4.98
N TYR A 410 -1.38 27.14 4.10
CA TYR A 410 -1.44 28.31 3.19
C TYR A 410 -1.61 29.66 3.91
N ARG A 411 -1.10 29.75 5.14
CA ARG A 411 -1.11 30.97 5.96
C ARG A 411 0.13 31.82 5.71
N THR A 412 0.18 32.41 4.53
CA THR A 412 1.38 33.09 4.01
C THR A 412 1.75 34.35 4.79
N ALA A 413 0.78 35.07 5.35
CA ALA A 413 1.04 36.28 6.13
C ALA A 413 1.78 35.94 7.44
N GLU A 414 1.30 34.95 8.18
CA GLU A 414 1.92 34.48 9.42
C GLU A 414 3.27 33.81 9.16
N ALA A 415 3.41 33.05 8.09
CA ALA A 415 4.71 32.50 7.67
C ALA A 415 5.73 33.62 7.39
N THR A 416 5.32 34.69 6.72
CA THR A 416 6.20 35.83 6.41
C THR A 416 6.64 36.57 7.67
N GLN A 417 5.72 36.79 8.62
CA GLN A 417 6.07 37.37 9.92
C GLN A 417 7.08 36.50 10.67
N LEU A 418 6.85 35.18 10.68
CA LEU A 418 7.76 34.25 11.34
C LEU A 418 9.17 34.26 10.71
N VAL A 419 9.27 34.38 9.38
CA VAL A 419 10.57 34.55 8.69
C VAL A 419 11.27 35.84 9.09
N MET A 420 10.53 36.94 9.25
CA MET A 420 11.07 38.21 9.75
C MET A 420 11.60 38.05 11.18
N ASP A 421 10.86 37.35 12.05
CA ASP A 421 11.27 37.13 13.44
C ASP A 421 12.53 36.25 13.54
N ILE A 422 12.61 35.19 12.72
CA ILE A 422 13.83 34.36 12.59
C ILE A 422 15.02 35.21 12.15
N SER A 423 14.82 36.08 11.15
CA SER A 423 15.87 36.96 10.62
C SER A 423 16.32 38.02 11.64
N ASN A 424 15.38 38.62 12.37
CA ASN A 424 15.67 39.60 13.43
C ASN A 424 16.50 39.00 14.57
N LYS A 425 16.34 37.70 14.82
CA LYS A 425 17.15 36.94 15.78
C LYS A 425 18.52 36.50 15.24
N GLY A 426 18.84 36.85 13.99
CA GLY A 426 20.09 36.48 13.34
C GLY A 426 20.19 35.00 12.97
N LEU A 427 19.06 34.28 12.97
CA LEU A 427 18.99 32.88 12.57
C LEU A 427 18.86 32.78 11.03
N GLN A 428 19.48 31.76 10.45
CA GLN A 428 19.43 31.50 9.01
C GLN A 428 18.50 30.32 8.73
N LEU A 429 17.57 30.49 7.79
CA LEU A 429 16.69 29.40 7.36
C LEU A 429 17.50 28.29 6.67
N ASP A 430 17.07 27.05 6.89
CA ASP A 430 17.62 25.87 6.21
C ASP A 430 16.97 25.65 4.83
N GLU A 431 17.56 24.78 4.03
CA GLU A 431 17.06 24.38 2.70
C GLU A 431 15.58 23.97 2.75
N GLY A 432 15.24 23.08 3.70
CA GLY A 432 13.89 22.57 3.84
C GLY A 432 12.84 23.61 4.24
N SER A 433 13.25 24.74 4.84
CA SER A 433 12.34 25.86 5.11
C SER A 433 12.09 26.70 3.86
N TYR A 434 13.13 26.98 3.06
CA TYR A 434 12.98 27.67 1.78
C TYR A 434 12.12 26.87 0.80
N ASP A 435 12.36 25.56 0.68
CA ASP A 435 11.57 24.67 -0.19
C ASP A 435 10.08 24.71 0.19
N ALA A 436 9.77 24.61 1.49
CA ALA A 436 8.39 24.64 1.97
C ALA A 436 7.69 26.00 1.71
N LEU A 437 8.42 27.10 1.89
CA LEU A 437 7.91 28.45 1.59
C LEU A 437 7.67 28.66 0.10
N ILE A 438 8.58 28.18 -0.75
CA ILE A 438 8.45 28.23 -2.20
C ILE A 438 7.26 27.38 -2.67
N GLU A 439 7.13 26.15 -2.17
CA GLU A 439 6.00 25.27 -2.49
C GLU A 439 4.65 25.90 -2.12
N ALA A 440 4.55 26.47 -0.91
CA ALA A 440 3.34 27.16 -0.45
C ALA A 440 3.01 28.39 -1.31
N SER A 441 4.02 29.19 -1.67
CA SER A 441 3.88 30.37 -2.54
C SER A 441 3.42 29.98 -3.94
N MET A 442 4.03 28.94 -4.53
CA MET A 442 3.66 28.41 -5.85
C MET A 442 2.24 27.87 -5.88
N THR A 443 1.83 27.16 -4.83
CA THR A 443 0.46 26.62 -4.71
C THR A 443 -0.58 27.74 -4.55
N SER A 444 -0.22 28.79 -3.82
CA SER A 444 -1.04 30.00 -3.63
C SER A 444 -1.04 30.94 -4.85
N GLN A 445 -0.27 30.60 -5.91
CA GLN A 445 -0.04 31.43 -7.11
C GLN A 445 0.59 32.80 -6.82
N ASP A 446 1.28 32.93 -5.69
CA ASP A 446 2.12 34.10 -5.38
C ASP A 446 3.53 33.88 -5.95
N PHE A 447 3.62 33.97 -7.28
CA PHE A 447 4.87 33.74 -8.02
C PHE A 447 5.96 34.76 -7.65
N GLN A 448 5.56 35.99 -7.32
CA GLN A 448 6.52 37.04 -6.99
C GLN A 448 7.25 36.69 -5.69
N SER A 449 6.52 36.28 -4.66
CA SER A 449 7.12 35.82 -3.40
C SER A 449 7.98 34.57 -3.59
N ALA A 450 7.54 33.63 -4.42
CA ALA A 450 8.35 32.44 -4.75
C ALA A 450 9.71 32.82 -5.39
N PHE A 451 9.73 33.79 -6.31
CA PHE A 451 10.97 34.25 -6.93
C PHE A 451 11.86 35.03 -5.96
N THR A 452 11.29 35.85 -5.09
CA THR A 452 12.10 36.55 -4.07
C THR A 452 12.72 35.55 -3.09
N LEU A 453 11.96 34.55 -2.62
CA LEU A 453 12.47 33.50 -1.74
C LEU A 453 13.60 32.70 -2.39
N PHE A 454 13.48 32.38 -3.68
CA PHE A 454 14.55 31.69 -4.40
C PHE A 454 15.81 32.55 -4.54
N ARG A 455 15.67 33.87 -4.76
CA ARG A 455 16.80 34.79 -4.77
C ARG A 455 17.46 34.89 -3.39
N ASP A 456 16.66 34.98 -2.34
CA ASP A 456 17.15 35.03 -0.96
C ASP A 456 17.92 33.74 -0.60
N MET A 457 17.42 32.57 -1.05
CA MET A 457 18.10 31.27 -0.93
C MET A 457 19.46 31.27 -1.66
N ARG A 458 19.54 31.89 -2.84
CA ARG A 458 20.79 32.05 -3.61
C ARG A 458 21.78 32.96 -2.90
N GLU A 459 21.32 34.09 -2.36
CA GLU A 459 22.10 35.08 -1.63
C GLU A 459 22.63 34.53 -0.29
N ALA A 460 21.83 33.71 0.39
CA ALA A 460 22.21 32.97 1.60
C ALA A 460 23.26 31.86 1.33
N ARG A 461 23.65 31.65 0.07
CA ARG A 461 24.64 30.64 -0.37
C ARG A 461 24.29 29.20 0.02
N ILE A 462 22.99 28.87 0.03
CA ILE A 462 22.55 27.48 0.18
C ILE A 462 23.00 26.66 -1.04
N ALA A 463 23.53 25.47 -0.78
CA ALA A 463 24.21 24.64 -1.79
C ALA A 463 23.22 23.92 -2.72
N GLU A 464 22.15 23.36 -2.16
CA GLU A 464 21.14 22.59 -2.88
C GLU A 464 20.01 23.53 -3.36
N LEU A 465 20.02 23.91 -4.65
CA LEU A 465 18.96 24.73 -5.27
C LEU A 465 18.03 23.93 -6.18
N LYS A 466 18.35 22.66 -6.41
CA LYS A 466 17.72 21.84 -7.45
C LYS A 466 16.25 21.53 -7.14
N GLY A 467 15.92 21.24 -5.88
CA GLY A 467 14.55 20.96 -5.42
C GLY A 467 13.63 22.15 -5.67
N SER A 468 13.95 23.29 -5.05
CA SER A 468 13.29 24.59 -5.27
C SER A 468 13.15 24.98 -6.74
N TYR A 469 14.20 24.86 -7.55
CA TYR A 469 14.16 25.14 -9.00
C TYR A 469 13.08 24.31 -9.71
N LEU A 470 13.06 23.00 -9.46
CA LEU A 470 12.11 22.08 -10.07
C LEU A 470 10.67 22.38 -9.64
N THR A 471 10.46 22.71 -8.35
CA THR A 471 9.15 23.11 -7.82
C THR A 471 8.60 24.34 -8.53
N ILE A 472 9.43 25.38 -8.72
CA ILE A 472 9.03 26.59 -9.43
C ILE A 472 8.72 26.29 -10.90
N MET A 473 9.61 25.59 -11.60
CA MET A 473 9.42 25.27 -13.03
C MET A 473 8.18 24.41 -13.28
N THR A 474 7.95 23.40 -12.44
CA THR A 474 6.77 22.52 -12.53
C THR A 474 5.49 23.29 -12.24
N GLY A 475 5.47 24.08 -11.15
CA GLY A 475 4.32 24.90 -10.79
C GLY A 475 3.94 25.91 -11.87
N LEU A 476 4.92 26.60 -12.47
CA LEU A 476 4.66 27.53 -13.58
C LEU A 476 4.15 26.82 -14.85
N MET A 477 4.64 25.60 -15.11
CA MET A 477 4.20 24.79 -16.25
C MET A 477 2.73 24.35 -16.08
N GLU A 478 2.35 23.85 -14.90
CA GLU A 478 0.98 23.44 -14.59
C GLU A 478 -0.02 24.60 -14.68
N LYS A 479 0.38 25.79 -14.20
CA LYS A 479 -0.44 27.00 -14.28
C LYS A 479 -0.38 27.69 -15.65
N GLN A 480 0.35 27.12 -16.62
CA GLN A 480 0.50 27.63 -17.99
C GLN A 480 0.93 29.11 -18.05
N ARG A 481 1.99 29.46 -17.30
CA ARG A 481 2.58 30.81 -17.26
C ARG A 481 3.96 30.86 -17.96
N PRO A 482 4.04 30.67 -19.29
CA PRO A 482 5.31 30.57 -20.00
C PRO A 482 6.16 31.85 -19.95
N GLU A 483 5.54 33.02 -19.75
CA GLU A 483 6.24 34.30 -19.62
C GLU A 483 7.11 34.33 -18.36
N LEU A 484 6.56 33.86 -17.24
CA LEU A 484 7.25 33.76 -15.97
C LEU A 484 8.32 32.67 -16.00
N MET A 485 8.05 31.54 -16.68
CA MET A 485 9.06 30.48 -16.87
C MET A 485 10.28 31.00 -17.63
N ALA A 486 10.06 31.77 -18.70
CA ALA A 486 11.14 32.36 -19.49
C ALA A 486 11.97 33.36 -18.67
N ALA A 487 11.30 34.25 -17.94
CA ALA A 487 11.97 35.24 -17.09
C ALA A 487 12.78 34.58 -15.97
N PHE A 488 12.20 33.58 -15.30
CA PHE A 488 12.88 32.84 -14.24
C PHE A 488 14.11 32.09 -14.78
N LEU A 489 13.97 31.39 -15.90
CA LEU A 489 15.08 30.63 -16.50
C LEU A 489 16.21 31.56 -16.98
N ASP A 490 15.89 32.72 -17.56
CA ASP A 490 16.90 33.73 -17.93
C ASP A 490 17.67 34.28 -16.71
N GLU A 491 17.06 34.36 -15.52
CA GLU A 491 17.72 34.81 -14.28
C GLU A 491 18.72 33.79 -13.72
N ILE A 492 18.44 32.50 -13.88
CA ILE A 492 19.16 31.41 -13.20
C ILE A 492 20.13 30.65 -14.11
N VAL A 493 20.01 30.80 -15.44
CA VAL A 493 20.83 30.03 -16.40
C VAL A 493 22.33 30.27 -16.26
N GLU A 494 22.72 31.40 -15.67
CA GLU A 494 24.12 31.74 -15.40
C GLU A 494 24.62 31.22 -14.03
N ASP A 495 23.73 30.68 -13.17
CA ASP A 495 24.11 30.15 -11.85
C ASP A 495 24.66 28.71 -11.98
N PRO A 496 25.94 28.46 -11.65
CA PRO A 496 26.52 27.12 -11.77
C PRO A 496 25.92 26.09 -10.80
N ARG A 497 25.14 26.51 -9.80
CA ARG A 497 24.46 25.62 -8.84
C ARG A 497 23.19 25.00 -9.41
N VAL A 498 22.68 25.49 -10.54
CA VAL A 498 21.45 24.99 -11.18
C VAL A 498 21.77 24.39 -12.54
N GLU A 499 21.48 23.11 -12.73
CA GLU A 499 21.71 22.42 -14.00
C GLU A 499 20.51 22.61 -14.94
N VAL A 500 20.49 23.74 -15.68
CA VAL A 500 19.50 23.97 -16.74
C VAL A 500 19.78 23.05 -17.93
N LYS A 501 18.77 22.34 -18.41
CA LYS A 501 18.90 21.39 -19.54
C LYS A 501 18.07 21.82 -20.76
N THR A 502 18.35 21.19 -21.89
CA THR A 502 17.56 21.32 -23.14
C THR A 502 16.06 21.11 -22.91
N HIS A 503 15.69 20.23 -21.99
CA HIS A 503 14.29 19.96 -21.65
C HIS A 503 13.55 21.22 -21.14
N ASP A 504 14.19 22.05 -20.32
CA ASP A 504 13.55 23.20 -19.70
C ASP A 504 13.17 24.28 -20.74
N TRP A 505 14.07 24.52 -21.70
CA TRP A 505 13.83 25.35 -22.87
C TRP A 505 12.69 24.80 -23.74
N ASN A 506 12.64 23.48 -23.93
CA ASN A 506 11.59 22.84 -24.70
C ASN A 506 10.22 23.01 -24.05
N SER A 507 10.13 22.89 -22.72
CA SER A 507 8.89 23.10 -21.98
C SER A 507 8.36 24.53 -22.17
N ILE A 508 9.23 25.54 -22.12
CA ILE A 508 8.85 26.95 -22.36
C ILE A 508 8.38 27.16 -23.80
N ILE A 509 9.12 26.64 -24.78
CA ILE A 509 8.77 26.72 -26.20
C ILE A 509 7.42 26.04 -26.47
N HIS A 510 7.22 24.84 -25.90
CA HIS A 510 5.97 24.11 -26.01
C HIS A 510 4.80 24.88 -25.39
N ALA A 511 4.98 25.43 -24.19
CA ALA A 511 3.97 26.20 -23.49
C ALA A 511 3.57 27.47 -24.27
N PHE A 512 4.53 28.23 -24.83
CA PHE A 512 4.21 29.36 -25.72
C PHE A 512 3.50 28.94 -27.01
N CYS A 513 3.92 27.84 -27.64
CA CYS A 513 3.25 27.30 -28.84
C CYS A 513 1.80 26.90 -28.54
N LYS A 514 1.56 26.23 -27.40
CA LYS A 514 0.23 25.83 -26.94
C LYS A 514 -0.66 27.03 -26.62
N ALA A 515 -0.09 28.10 -26.05
CA ALA A 515 -0.77 29.37 -25.82
C ALA A 515 -0.99 30.21 -27.09
N GLY A 516 -0.53 29.76 -28.27
CA GLY A 516 -0.63 30.49 -29.54
C GLY A 516 0.35 31.67 -29.67
N ARG A 517 1.24 31.87 -28.70
CA ARG A 517 2.24 32.95 -28.64
C ARG A 517 3.51 32.61 -29.40
N LEU A 518 3.38 32.39 -30.70
CA LEU A 518 4.46 31.87 -31.55
C LEU A 518 5.70 32.78 -31.65
N GLU A 519 5.56 34.11 -31.57
CA GLU A 519 6.71 35.00 -31.62
C GLU A 519 7.58 34.92 -30.36
N ASP A 520 6.97 34.67 -29.20
CA ASP A 520 7.69 34.46 -27.94
C ASP A 520 8.40 33.09 -27.96
N ALA A 521 7.72 32.04 -28.45
CA ALA A 521 8.36 30.74 -28.67
C ALA A 521 9.61 30.83 -29.57
N LYS A 522 9.55 31.64 -30.64
CA LYS A 522 10.71 31.90 -31.50
C LYS A 522 11.81 32.68 -30.78
N ARG A 523 11.46 33.62 -29.91
CA ARG A 523 12.44 34.36 -29.10
C ARG A 523 13.17 33.41 -28.15
N THR A 524 12.44 32.54 -27.45
CA THR A 524 13.00 31.50 -26.59
C THR A 524 13.89 30.53 -27.36
N PHE A 525 13.47 30.06 -28.54
CA PHE A 525 14.29 29.21 -29.40
C PHE A 525 15.62 29.88 -29.80
N ARG A 526 15.58 31.17 -30.19
CA ARG A 526 16.80 31.92 -30.51
C ARG A 526 17.71 32.07 -29.28
N ARG A 527 17.13 32.34 -28.11
CA ARG A 527 17.87 32.45 -26.84
C ARG A 527 18.55 31.13 -26.47
N MET A 528 17.84 30.02 -26.55
CA MET A 528 18.38 28.66 -26.37
C MET A 528 19.58 28.42 -27.28
N THR A 529 19.46 28.73 -28.57
CA THR A 529 20.57 28.56 -29.53
C THR A 529 21.75 29.50 -29.27
N PHE A 530 21.49 30.73 -28.80
CA PHE A 530 22.52 31.71 -28.46
C PHE A 530 23.35 31.25 -27.26
N LEU A 531 22.68 30.66 -26.26
CA LEU A 531 23.31 30.07 -25.07
C LEU A 531 23.91 28.67 -25.33
N GLN A 532 24.01 28.27 -26.60
CA GLN A 532 24.62 27.00 -27.05
C GLN A 532 23.91 25.73 -26.54
N PHE A 533 22.65 25.82 -26.10
CA PHE A 533 21.83 24.63 -25.87
C PHE A 533 21.38 24.05 -27.22
N GLU A 534 21.71 22.80 -27.50
CA GLU A 534 21.38 22.15 -28.77
C GLU A 534 19.88 21.80 -28.86
N PRO A 535 19.14 22.33 -29.86
CA PRO A 535 17.75 21.94 -30.09
C PRO A 535 17.63 20.48 -30.49
N ASN A 536 16.73 19.74 -29.84
CA ASN A 536 16.46 18.33 -30.11
C ASN A 536 15.15 18.14 -30.89
N ASP A 537 14.80 16.90 -31.16
CA ASP A 537 13.57 16.48 -31.84
C ASP A 537 12.31 17.10 -31.22
N GLN A 538 12.20 17.12 -29.88
CA GLN A 538 11.07 17.69 -29.15
C GLN A 538 10.96 19.21 -29.33
N THR A 539 12.10 19.92 -29.43
CA THR A 539 12.11 21.37 -29.72
C THR A 539 11.44 21.65 -31.06
N TYR A 540 11.85 20.94 -32.11
CA TYR A 540 11.31 21.15 -33.45
C TYR A 540 9.86 20.68 -33.55
N LEU A 541 9.50 19.55 -32.93
CA LEU A 541 8.12 19.06 -32.89
C LEU A 541 7.17 20.09 -32.28
N SER A 542 7.55 20.69 -31.15
CA SER A 542 6.77 21.73 -30.47
C SER A 542 6.60 22.99 -31.34
N LEU A 543 7.65 23.43 -32.03
CA LEU A 543 7.57 24.55 -32.96
C LEU A 543 6.70 24.24 -34.18
N ILE A 544 6.86 23.08 -34.82
CA ILE A 544 6.06 22.65 -35.98
C ILE A 544 4.58 22.64 -35.61
N ASN A 545 4.22 22.04 -34.47
CA ASN A 545 2.84 22.04 -33.98
C ASN A 545 2.33 23.47 -33.77
N GLY A 546 3.12 24.36 -33.16
CA GLY A 546 2.77 25.78 -33.02
C GLY A 546 2.55 26.50 -34.36
N TYR A 547 3.39 26.25 -35.36
CA TYR A 547 3.22 26.81 -36.71
C TYR A 547 1.99 26.25 -37.44
N VAL A 548 1.68 24.96 -37.25
CA VAL A 548 0.49 24.31 -37.84
C VAL A 548 -0.78 24.88 -37.24
N THR A 549 -0.86 25.02 -35.90
CA THR A 549 -2.01 25.61 -35.21
C THR A 549 -2.21 27.08 -35.61
N ALA A 550 -1.13 27.82 -35.88
CA ALA A 550 -1.20 29.19 -36.37
C ALA A 550 -1.37 29.32 -37.90
N GLU A 551 -1.50 28.22 -38.63
CA GLU A 551 -1.55 28.13 -40.10
C GLU A 551 -0.38 28.82 -40.85
N LYS A 552 0.76 28.98 -40.18
CA LYS A 552 1.98 29.65 -40.68
C LYS A 552 2.99 28.65 -41.24
N TYR A 553 2.61 27.90 -42.27
CA TYR A 553 3.40 26.78 -42.82
C TYR A 553 4.77 27.17 -43.41
N PHE A 554 4.97 28.44 -43.81
CA PHE A 554 6.28 28.90 -44.27
C PHE A 554 7.37 28.80 -43.18
N GLY A 555 6.99 28.97 -41.91
CA GLY A 555 7.92 28.77 -40.79
C GLY A 555 8.40 27.32 -40.68
N VAL A 556 7.53 26.35 -40.97
CA VAL A 556 7.88 24.92 -40.99
C VAL A 556 8.89 24.60 -42.10
N LEU A 557 8.76 25.23 -43.26
CA LEU A 557 9.75 25.12 -44.34
C LEU A 557 11.13 25.64 -43.92
N MET A 558 11.17 26.74 -43.16
CA MET A 558 12.43 27.28 -42.63
C MET A 558 13.05 26.34 -41.59
N LEU A 559 12.26 25.77 -40.68
CA LEU A 559 12.73 24.75 -39.73
C LEU A 559 13.29 23.52 -40.44
N TRP A 560 12.66 23.08 -41.52
CA TRP A 560 13.17 21.95 -42.31
C TRP A 560 14.56 22.22 -42.90
N ASN A 561 14.82 23.42 -43.41
CA ASN A 561 16.15 23.78 -43.93
C ASN A 561 17.22 23.77 -42.83
N GLU A 562 16.83 24.01 -41.57
CA GLU A 562 17.73 23.91 -40.42
C GLU A 562 17.95 22.44 -40.01
N VAL A 563 16.88 21.66 -39.85
CA VAL A 563 16.93 20.24 -39.52
C VAL A 563 17.68 19.45 -40.58
N LYS A 564 17.42 19.68 -41.87
CA LYS A 564 18.09 19.03 -43.01
C LYS A 564 19.62 19.17 -42.97
N ARG A 565 20.14 20.31 -42.48
CA ARG A 565 21.59 20.53 -42.34
C ARG A 565 22.19 19.86 -41.10
N LYS A 566 21.39 19.65 -40.06
CA LYS A 566 21.79 19.05 -38.78
C LYS A 566 21.58 17.53 -38.72
N VAL A 567 20.79 16.98 -39.65
CA VAL A 567 20.57 15.53 -39.81
C VAL A 567 21.73 14.94 -40.64
N SER A 568 22.84 14.64 -39.98
CA SER A 568 24.04 13.96 -40.54
C SER A 568 23.96 12.43 -40.36
N PRO A 569 24.66 11.61 -41.18
CA PRO A 569 24.73 10.15 -41.01
C PRO A 569 25.46 9.65 -39.75
N ASP A 570 26.27 10.48 -39.08
CA ASP A 570 26.96 10.10 -37.84
C ASP A 570 26.01 10.13 -36.63
N LYS A 571 25.96 9.02 -35.88
CA LYS A 571 24.91 8.71 -34.89
C LYS A 571 25.04 9.45 -33.55
N GLU A 572 26.14 10.15 -33.29
CA GLU A 572 26.45 10.61 -31.93
C GLU A 572 26.24 12.12 -31.65
N LYS A 573 26.07 12.98 -32.68
CA LYS A 573 25.89 14.45 -32.50
C LYS A 573 24.88 15.11 -33.45
N GLY A 574 23.77 14.43 -33.76
CA GLY A 574 22.75 14.92 -34.68
C GLY A 574 21.32 14.80 -34.15
N ILE A 575 20.39 15.59 -34.70
CA ILE A 575 18.96 15.51 -34.32
C ILE A 575 18.42 14.11 -34.64
N LYS A 576 17.80 13.47 -33.65
CA LYS A 576 17.09 12.19 -33.83
C LYS A 576 15.89 12.39 -34.74
N PHE A 577 16.04 12.02 -36.01
CA PHE A 577 14.97 12.06 -36.99
C PHE A 577 14.10 10.80 -36.84
N ASP A 578 13.03 10.90 -36.05
CA ASP A 578 12.14 9.80 -35.69
C ASP A 578 10.81 9.85 -36.47
N HIS A 579 9.95 8.84 -36.27
CA HIS A 579 8.64 8.78 -36.94
C HIS A 579 7.75 9.99 -36.59
N SER A 580 7.85 10.52 -35.36
CA SER A 580 7.03 11.65 -34.92
C SER A 580 7.39 12.95 -35.63
N LEU A 581 8.70 13.24 -35.78
CA LEU A 581 9.18 14.43 -36.47
C LEU A 581 8.95 14.34 -37.98
N VAL A 582 9.13 13.17 -38.59
CA VAL A 582 8.78 12.90 -39.99
C VAL A 582 7.30 13.19 -40.23
N ASP A 583 6.43 12.64 -39.39
CA ASP A 583 4.99 12.82 -39.54
C ASP A 583 4.56 14.28 -39.41
N ALA A 584 5.11 14.98 -38.42
CA ALA A 584 4.82 16.40 -38.19
C ALA A 584 5.24 17.26 -39.40
N PHE A 585 6.42 17.03 -39.97
CA PHE A 585 6.89 17.74 -41.16
C PHE A 585 6.04 17.42 -42.40
N LEU A 586 5.76 16.14 -42.67
CA LEU A 586 4.95 15.74 -43.82
C LEU A 586 3.54 16.32 -43.74
N TYR A 587 2.89 16.22 -42.57
CA TYR A 587 1.55 16.76 -42.37
C TYR A 587 1.52 18.28 -42.59
N ALA A 588 2.44 19.01 -41.95
CA ALA A 588 2.51 20.45 -42.04
C ALA A 588 2.84 20.96 -43.45
N MET A 589 3.79 20.33 -44.15
CA MET A 589 4.19 20.74 -45.49
C MET A 589 3.14 20.38 -46.55
N VAL A 590 2.43 19.26 -46.40
CA VAL A 590 1.30 18.90 -47.27
C VAL A 590 0.17 19.89 -47.09
N LYS A 591 -0.18 20.26 -45.86
CA LYS A 591 -1.15 21.35 -45.60
C LYS A 591 -0.69 22.69 -46.19
N GLY A 592 0.59 23.03 -46.05
CA GLY A 592 1.19 24.24 -46.62
C GLY A 592 1.40 24.24 -48.15
N GLY A 593 1.25 23.09 -48.82
CA GLY A 593 1.45 22.95 -50.28
C GLY A 593 2.92 22.98 -50.73
N PHE A 594 3.87 22.68 -49.84
CA PHE A 594 5.32 22.69 -50.11
C PHE A 594 5.81 21.31 -50.58
N PHE A 595 5.27 20.79 -51.68
CA PHE A 595 5.52 19.42 -52.15
C PHE A 595 6.99 19.10 -52.44
N ASP A 596 7.80 20.09 -52.82
CA ASP A 596 9.25 19.92 -53.01
C ASP A 596 9.95 19.53 -51.70
N ALA A 597 9.60 20.20 -50.59
CA ALA A 597 10.13 19.87 -49.28
C ALA A 597 9.53 18.56 -48.74
N VAL A 598 8.27 18.26 -49.04
CA VAL A 598 7.65 16.96 -48.72
C VAL A 598 8.46 15.82 -49.32
N MET A 599 8.81 15.90 -50.61
CA MET A 599 9.60 14.85 -51.26
C MET A 599 11.00 14.71 -50.67
N GLN A 600 11.62 15.80 -50.22
CA GLN A 600 12.90 15.75 -49.50
C GLN A 600 12.79 15.05 -48.14
N VAL A 601 11.68 15.25 -47.42
CA VAL A 601 11.41 14.55 -46.15
C VAL A 601 11.21 13.04 -46.39
N VAL A 602 10.47 12.68 -47.44
CA VAL A 602 10.24 11.28 -47.85
C VAL A 602 11.55 10.58 -48.24
N GLU A 603 12.39 11.24 -49.02
CA GLU A 603 13.71 10.71 -49.40
C GLU A 603 14.56 10.44 -48.16
N LYS A 604 14.61 11.41 -47.22
CA LYS A 604 15.33 11.27 -45.95
C LYS A 604 14.73 10.22 -45.01
N SER A 605 13.42 10.01 -45.01
CA SER A 605 12.78 8.96 -44.21
C SER A 605 13.07 7.57 -44.77
N GLN A 606 13.15 7.43 -46.10
CA GLN A 606 13.55 6.19 -46.78
C GLN A 606 15.01 5.82 -46.50
N GLU A 607 15.93 6.79 -46.57
CA GLU A 607 17.34 6.59 -46.19
C GLU A 607 17.48 6.01 -44.77
N ARG A 608 16.62 6.45 -43.85
CA ARG A 608 16.61 6.02 -42.43
C ARG A 608 15.69 4.82 -42.14
N LYS A 609 15.08 4.22 -43.17
CA LYS A 609 14.14 3.09 -43.05
C LYS A 609 12.95 3.36 -42.12
N ILE A 610 12.47 4.60 -42.10
CA ILE A 610 11.27 4.99 -41.33
C ILE A 610 10.05 4.76 -42.22
N PHE A 611 9.11 3.95 -41.74
CA PHE A 611 7.83 3.73 -42.42
C PHE A 611 6.99 5.01 -42.37
N VAL A 612 6.30 5.32 -43.45
CA VAL A 612 5.46 6.52 -43.59
C VAL A 612 4.08 6.09 -44.07
N ASP A 613 3.04 6.39 -43.28
CA ASP A 613 1.65 6.11 -43.66
C ASP A 613 1.18 7.09 -44.75
N LYS A 614 1.26 6.64 -46.00
CA LYS A 614 0.91 7.45 -47.17
C LYS A 614 -0.57 7.86 -47.22
N TRP A 615 -1.48 7.13 -46.57
CA TRP A 615 -2.92 7.40 -46.63
C TRP A 615 -3.29 8.68 -45.87
N ARG A 616 -2.67 8.88 -44.69
CA ARG A 616 -2.84 10.08 -43.87
C ARG A 616 -2.54 11.37 -44.63
N TYR A 617 -1.50 11.36 -45.46
CA TYR A 617 -1.11 12.52 -46.29
C TYR A 617 -1.97 12.70 -47.53
N LYS A 618 -2.50 11.60 -48.10
CA LYS A 618 -3.50 11.65 -49.18
C LYS A 618 -4.75 12.39 -48.70
N GLN A 619 -5.23 12.08 -47.51
CA GLN A 619 -6.38 12.77 -46.91
C GLN A 619 -6.10 14.26 -46.70
N ALA A 620 -4.97 14.62 -46.07
CA ALA A 620 -4.60 16.02 -45.84
C ALA A 620 -4.45 16.83 -47.14
N PHE A 621 -3.95 16.20 -48.21
CA PHE A 621 -3.88 16.79 -49.56
C PHE A 621 -5.27 17.02 -50.17
N MET A 622 -6.18 16.05 -50.02
CA MET A 622 -7.55 16.14 -50.54
C MET A 622 -8.40 17.19 -49.81
N GLU A 623 -8.11 17.46 -48.54
CA GLU A 623 -8.79 18.51 -47.77
C GLU A 623 -8.35 19.92 -48.23
N ASN A 624 -7.04 20.14 -48.40
CA ASN A 624 -6.49 21.50 -48.59
C ASN A 624 -6.19 21.87 -50.05
N HIS A 625 -5.92 20.88 -50.91
CA HIS A 625 -5.34 21.10 -52.24
C HIS A 625 -6.08 20.39 -53.39
N LYS A 626 -7.28 19.81 -53.17
CA LYS A 626 -8.08 19.08 -54.18
C LYS A 626 -8.33 19.83 -55.51
N LYS A 627 -8.32 21.15 -55.49
CA LYS A 627 -8.56 22.01 -56.68
C LYS A 627 -7.27 22.38 -57.44
N LEU A 628 -6.09 22.00 -56.96
CA LEU A 628 -4.80 22.27 -57.64
C LEU A 628 -4.64 21.37 -58.88
N LYS A 629 -4.96 21.96 -60.04
CA LYS A 629 -4.75 21.37 -61.36
C LYS A 629 -3.33 21.64 -61.86
N VAL A 630 -2.64 20.59 -62.31
CA VAL A 630 -1.28 20.65 -62.88
C VAL A 630 -1.20 21.64 -64.06
N SER A 631 -2.30 21.82 -64.80
CA SER A 631 -2.41 22.77 -65.91
C SER A 631 -2.29 24.26 -65.52
N LYS A 632 -2.63 24.64 -64.28
CA LYS A 632 -2.50 26.04 -63.80
C LYS A 632 -1.09 26.37 -63.29
N LEU A 633 -0.34 25.39 -62.80
CA LEU A 633 1.06 25.55 -62.32
C LEU A 633 2.08 25.65 -63.45
N ARG A 634 1.73 25.15 -64.64
CA ARG A 634 2.53 25.16 -65.87
C ARG A 634 3.03 26.56 -66.30
N LYS A 635 2.45 27.65 -65.78
CA LYS A 635 2.78 29.05 -66.11
C LYS A 635 3.69 29.79 -65.12
N ARG A 636 4.02 29.25 -63.93
CA ARG A 636 4.69 30.02 -62.86
C ARG A 636 6.00 29.43 -62.30
N SER A 637 6.24 28.12 -62.34
CA SER A 637 7.52 27.50 -61.92
C SER A 637 7.56 26.00 -62.25
N PHE A 638 8.54 25.57 -63.05
CA PHE A 638 8.70 24.18 -63.49
C PHE A 638 9.00 23.20 -62.34
N ARG A 639 9.94 23.54 -61.43
CA ARG A 639 10.33 22.68 -60.30
C ARG A 639 9.18 22.34 -59.33
N LYS A 640 8.34 23.33 -58.99
CA LYS A 640 7.14 23.10 -58.15
C LYS A 640 6.12 22.15 -58.80
N MET A 641 6.07 22.11 -60.13
CA MET A 641 5.20 21.21 -60.87
C MET A 641 5.72 19.77 -60.82
N GLU A 642 7.03 19.57 -61.03
CA GLU A 642 7.67 18.26 -60.92
C GLU A 642 7.52 17.66 -59.52
N ALA A 643 7.77 18.45 -58.48
CA ALA A 643 7.59 18.00 -57.10
C ALA A 643 6.13 17.62 -56.77
N LEU A 644 5.15 18.34 -57.30
CA LEU A 644 3.73 17.99 -57.14
C LEU A 644 3.37 16.69 -57.87
N ILE A 645 3.95 16.45 -59.05
CA ILE A 645 3.76 15.20 -59.80
C ILE A 645 4.41 14.05 -59.04
N ALA A 646 5.64 14.22 -58.57
CA ALA A 646 6.34 13.22 -57.76
C ALA A 646 5.57 12.88 -56.47
N PHE A 647 5.02 13.88 -55.78
CA PHE A 647 4.17 13.66 -54.61
C PHE A 647 2.89 12.90 -54.94
N LYS A 648 2.20 13.26 -56.04
CA LYS A 648 0.98 12.54 -56.47
C LYS A 648 1.25 11.08 -56.82
N ASN A 649 2.39 10.80 -57.45
CA ASN A 649 2.81 9.43 -57.78
C ASN A 649 3.26 8.65 -56.53
N TRP A 650 3.68 9.34 -55.47
CA TRP A 650 4.08 8.71 -54.21
C TRP A 650 2.88 8.29 -53.35
N LEU A 651 1.75 9.01 -53.43
CA LEU A 651 0.49 8.67 -52.76
C LEU A 651 -0.08 7.33 -53.26
N PRO A 652 -0.83 6.58 -52.42
CA PRO A 652 -1.41 5.30 -52.83
C PRO A 652 -2.49 5.51 -53.90
N ASP A 653 -2.53 4.63 -54.88
CA ASP A 653 -3.56 4.64 -55.92
C ASP A 653 -4.95 4.36 -55.32
N ASP A 654 -6.02 4.86 -55.94
CA ASP A 654 -7.40 4.59 -55.50
C ASP A 654 -7.80 3.10 -55.62
N SER A 655 -6.95 2.27 -56.25
CA SER A 655 -7.18 0.84 -56.52
C SER A 655 -6.54 -0.13 -55.51
N GLU A 656 -5.69 0.32 -54.59
CA GLU A 656 -5.10 -0.54 -53.53
C GLU A 656 -6.03 -0.58 -52.30
N PHE A 657 -7.14 -1.32 -52.41
CA PHE A 657 -7.91 -1.81 -51.27
C PHE A 657 -7.52 -3.27 -51.01
N PRO A 658 -7.39 -3.73 -49.75
CA PRO A 658 -7.65 -5.13 -49.44
C PRO A 658 -9.15 -5.34 -49.68
N SER A 659 -9.50 -5.97 -50.80
CA SER A 659 -10.85 -6.46 -51.04
C SER A 659 -11.19 -7.50 -49.98
N ALA A 660 -12.08 -7.17 -49.05
CA ALA A 660 -12.86 -8.19 -48.35
C ALA A 660 -13.60 -9.01 -49.41
N SER A 661 -13.46 -10.32 -49.33
CA SER A 661 -13.99 -11.31 -50.26
C SER A 661 -15.50 -11.18 -50.45
N SER A 662 -15.92 -11.47 -51.67
CA SER A 662 -17.26 -11.30 -52.24
C SER A 662 -18.33 -12.29 -51.78
N ASP A 663 -18.27 -12.81 -50.55
CA ASP A 663 -19.19 -13.88 -50.12
C ASP A 663 -20.37 -13.41 -49.23
N ASP A 664 -20.41 -12.16 -48.77
CA ASP A 664 -21.51 -11.65 -47.92
C ASP A 664 -22.49 -10.69 -48.62
N ALA A 665 -22.49 -10.61 -49.95
CA ALA A 665 -23.43 -9.77 -50.72
C ALA A 665 -24.86 -10.36 -50.87
N GLY A 666 -25.24 -11.30 -49.99
CA GLY A 666 -26.53 -12.01 -50.05
C GLY A 666 -27.61 -11.52 -49.10
N ILE A 667 -27.28 -10.77 -48.04
CA ILE A 667 -28.23 -10.53 -46.92
C ILE A 667 -28.38 -9.03 -46.61
N CYS A 668 -28.74 -8.21 -47.59
CA CYS A 668 -29.20 -6.83 -47.33
C CYS A 668 -30.07 -6.25 -48.46
N LYS A 669 -30.91 -7.09 -49.10
CA LYS A 669 -32.04 -6.62 -49.92
C LYS A 669 -33.32 -6.72 -49.10
N GLY A 670 -33.58 -5.68 -48.31
CA GLY A 670 -34.86 -5.56 -47.61
C GLY A 670 -34.76 -4.63 -46.42
N LEU A 671 -34.78 -3.32 -46.67
CA LEU A 671 -35.33 -2.29 -45.78
C LEU A 671 -35.49 -0.99 -46.58
N SER A 672 -36.63 -0.35 -46.39
CA SER A 672 -37.16 0.76 -47.19
C SER A 672 -36.74 2.15 -46.64
N PRO A 673 -37.09 3.28 -47.30
CA PRO A 673 -36.37 4.53 -47.21
C PRO A 673 -36.89 5.48 -46.12
N VAL A 674 -36.18 5.58 -45.00
CA VAL A 674 -36.30 6.72 -44.07
C VAL A 674 -34.90 7.18 -43.69
N ALA A 675 -34.71 8.51 -43.68
CA ALA A 675 -33.49 9.25 -43.36
C ALA A 675 -32.50 9.55 -44.53
N ARG A 676 -33.00 10.24 -45.56
CA ARG A 676 -32.24 11.39 -46.12
C ARG A 676 -32.49 12.61 -45.24
N LEU A 677 -31.60 12.91 -44.29
CA LEU A 677 -31.50 14.26 -43.70
C LEU A 677 -30.03 14.67 -43.55
N ARG A 678 -29.60 15.49 -44.52
CA ARG A 678 -28.57 16.55 -44.51
C ARG A 678 -27.33 16.39 -43.59
N LYS A 679 -26.21 15.99 -44.19
CA LYS A 679 -24.85 16.39 -43.75
C LYS A 679 -24.60 17.87 -44.10
N ARG A 680 -25.02 18.78 -43.23
CA ARG A 680 -24.42 20.12 -43.05
C ARG A 680 -24.52 20.46 -41.57
N ASP A 681 -23.41 20.90 -41.00
CA ASP A 681 -23.22 21.35 -39.61
C ASP A 681 -23.07 20.27 -38.53
N ILE A 682 -21.95 19.54 -38.58
CA ILE A 682 -21.22 19.16 -37.37
C ILE A 682 -19.76 19.57 -37.58
N ARG A 683 -19.37 20.69 -36.95
CA ARG A 683 -17.96 21.03 -36.75
C ARG A 683 -17.40 19.98 -35.80
N ILE A 684 -16.47 19.17 -36.30
CA ILE A 684 -15.64 18.32 -35.47
C ILE A 684 -14.77 19.27 -34.64
N LEU A 685 -15.01 19.33 -33.33
CA LEU A 685 -14.07 19.90 -32.37
C LEU A 685 -12.86 18.95 -32.33
N ASP A 686 -11.75 19.43 -32.86
CA ASP A 686 -10.43 18.83 -32.70
C ASP A 686 -10.10 18.75 -31.20
N ILE A 687 -10.14 17.54 -30.64
CA ILE A 687 -9.51 17.25 -29.36
C ILE A 687 -8.04 16.96 -29.66
N SER A 688 -7.23 18.00 -29.54
CA SER A 688 -5.77 17.89 -29.41
C SER A 688 -5.45 17.07 -28.15
N THR A 689 -4.96 15.85 -28.33
CA THR A 689 -4.37 15.06 -27.24
C THR A 689 -3.17 15.82 -26.64
N PRO A 690 -3.07 15.99 -25.32
CA PRO A 690 -1.81 16.39 -24.73
C PRO A 690 -0.79 15.26 -24.96
N SER A 691 0.36 15.61 -25.50
CA SER A 691 1.55 14.77 -25.47
C SER A 691 2.00 14.70 -24.01
N ALA A 692 1.63 13.63 -23.32
CA ALA A 692 2.28 13.24 -22.08
C ALA A 692 3.62 12.57 -22.46
N PRO A 693 4.77 13.01 -21.93
CA PRO A 693 5.89 12.10 -21.75
C PRO A 693 5.49 11.12 -20.64
N ASP A 694 5.66 9.83 -20.91
CA ASP A 694 5.40 8.73 -19.98
C ASP A 694 3.98 8.72 -19.36
N LEU A 695 3.04 8.12 -20.09
CA LEU A 695 1.86 7.56 -19.43
C LEU A 695 2.32 6.33 -18.65
N ASP A 696 2.77 6.58 -17.43
CA ASP A 696 3.05 5.56 -16.43
C ASP A 696 1.82 4.67 -16.28
N VAL A 697 2.06 3.36 -16.33
CA VAL A 697 1.02 2.34 -16.20
C VAL A 697 0.68 2.23 -14.72
N GLY A 698 -0.16 3.14 -14.21
CA GLY A 698 -0.68 3.11 -12.84
C GLY A 698 -0.79 4.49 -12.20
N THR A 699 -1.40 4.53 -11.01
CA THR A 699 -1.37 5.69 -10.12
C THR A 699 0.08 6.07 -9.78
N PRO A 700 0.39 7.35 -9.47
CA PRO A 700 1.76 7.83 -9.21
C PRO A 700 2.52 7.05 -8.12
N THR A 701 1.78 6.40 -7.22
CA THR A 701 2.30 5.56 -6.13
C THR A 701 2.74 4.16 -6.57
N LEU A 702 2.07 3.54 -7.55
CA LEU A 702 2.40 2.21 -8.08
C LEU A 702 3.44 2.28 -9.21
N ALA A 703 3.45 3.37 -9.98
CA ALA A 703 4.39 3.63 -11.07
C ALA A 703 5.87 3.60 -10.63
N ARG A 704 6.14 3.96 -9.37
CA ARG A 704 7.50 3.88 -8.79
C ARG A 704 8.04 2.44 -8.73
N TYR A 705 7.14 1.46 -8.59
CA TYR A 705 7.48 0.06 -8.35
C TYR A 705 7.24 -0.83 -9.57
N VAL A 706 6.22 -0.59 -10.39
CA VAL A 706 5.91 -1.42 -11.56
C VAL A 706 6.14 -0.64 -12.84
N ARG A 707 6.93 -1.18 -13.77
CA ARG A 707 7.22 -0.59 -15.08
C ARG A 707 7.04 -1.62 -16.18
N CYS A 708 6.84 -1.16 -17.42
CA CYS A 708 6.75 -2.03 -18.59
C CYS A 708 8.01 -1.88 -19.44
N ASN A 709 8.78 -2.96 -19.57
CA ASN A 709 10.02 -3.03 -20.35
C ASN A 709 9.92 -4.18 -21.37
N ALA A 710 10.10 -3.86 -22.67
CA ALA A 710 10.08 -4.84 -23.77
C ALA A 710 8.93 -5.87 -23.71
N GLY A 711 7.69 -5.42 -23.50
CA GLY A 711 6.52 -6.30 -23.44
C GLY A 711 6.31 -7.07 -22.14
N THR A 712 7.23 -6.95 -21.18
CA THR A 712 7.15 -7.59 -19.86
C THR A 712 6.97 -6.56 -18.75
N LEU A 713 6.09 -6.88 -17.79
CA LEU A 713 5.93 -6.08 -16.59
C LEU A 713 7.06 -6.41 -15.61
N GLU A 714 7.76 -5.39 -15.16
CA GLU A 714 8.89 -5.44 -14.25
C GLU A 714 8.53 -4.73 -12.94
N PHE A 715 8.80 -5.39 -11.81
CA PHE A 715 8.66 -4.87 -10.46
C PHE A 715 10.05 -4.52 -9.91
N SER A 716 10.27 -3.29 -9.46
CA SER A 716 11.55 -2.78 -8.98
C SER A 716 11.52 -2.56 -7.47
N THR A 717 12.52 -3.10 -6.76
CA THR A 717 12.79 -2.79 -5.35
C THR A 717 14.24 -2.32 -5.17
N GLY A 718 14.61 -1.92 -3.95
CA GLY A 718 15.99 -1.54 -3.64
C GLY A 718 17.02 -2.66 -3.85
N THR A 719 16.59 -3.92 -3.92
CA THR A 719 17.46 -5.09 -4.10
C THR A 719 17.52 -5.63 -5.52
N GLY A 720 16.60 -5.25 -6.42
CA GLY A 720 16.60 -5.78 -7.79
C GLY A 720 15.33 -5.51 -8.59
N ILE A 721 15.31 -6.06 -9.80
CA ILE A 721 14.18 -5.99 -10.74
C ILE A 721 13.64 -7.42 -10.95
N TYR A 722 12.34 -7.58 -10.80
CA TYR A 722 11.63 -8.86 -10.80
C TYR A 722 10.57 -8.87 -11.90
N SER A 723 10.41 -9.96 -12.64
CA SER A 723 9.35 -10.03 -13.66
C SER A 723 8.00 -10.33 -13.02
N VAL A 724 6.97 -9.58 -13.35
CA VAL A 724 5.59 -9.85 -12.95
C VAL A 724 5.03 -10.96 -13.83
N THR A 725 4.59 -12.06 -13.21
CA THR A 725 4.09 -13.24 -13.93
C THR A 725 2.57 -13.31 -13.97
N GLU A 726 1.91 -12.87 -12.91
CA GLU A 726 0.45 -12.97 -12.78
C GLU A 726 -0.08 -11.85 -11.88
N ILE A 727 -1.24 -11.31 -12.22
CA ILE A 727 -1.93 -10.27 -11.43
C ILE A 727 -3.38 -10.73 -11.26
N ASP A 728 -3.80 -10.89 -10.02
CA ASP A 728 -5.18 -11.18 -9.64
C ASP A 728 -5.81 -9.95 -8.98
N TYR A 729 -6.62 -9.23 -9.77
CA TYR A 729 -7.32 -8.04 -9.31
C TYR A 729 -8.43 -8.34 -8.31
N SER A 730 -8.97 -9.56 -8.30
CA SER A 730 -10.09 -9.91 -7.42
C SER A 730 -9.64 -10.11 -5.96
N SER A 731 -8.40 -10.54 -5.77
CA SER A 731 -7.77 -10.71 -4.45
C SER A 731 -6.78 -9.60 -4.10
N GLY A 732 -6.52 -8.67 -5.04
CA GLY A 732 -5.50 -7.63 -4.88
C GLY A 732 -4.08 -8.21 -4.81
N THR A 733 -3.79 -9.27 -5.57
CA THR A 733 -2.53 -10.02 -5.48
C THR A 733 -1.70 -9.93 -6.76
N LEU A 734 -0.40 -9.74 -6.61
CA LEU A 734 0.61 -9.62 -7.66
C LEU A 734 1.68 -10.69 -7.45
N ILE A 735 1.92 -11.56 -8.43
CA ILE A 735 2.95 -12.59 -8.35
C ILE A 735 4.17 -12.16 -9.17
N ILE A 736 5.31 -12.04 -8.51
CA ILE A 736 6.60 -11.71 -9.11
C ILE A 736 7.54 -12.92 -9.13
N ARG A 737 8.47 -12.92 -10.07
CA ARG A 737 9.51 -13.94 -10.21
C ARG A 737 10.88 -13.29 -10.23
N ASP A 738 11.73 -13.74 -9.32
CA ASP A 738 13.16 -13.41 -9.33
C ASP A 738 13.87 -14.29 -10.38
N PRO A 739 14.56 -13.71 -11.38
CA PRO A 739 15.32 -14.48 -12.36
C PRO A 739 16.51 -15.24 -11.74
N PHE A 740 16.99 -14.83 -10.56
CA PHE A 740 18.11 -15.41 -9.85
C PHE A 740 17.72 -16.33 -8.68
N MET A 741 16.43 -16.50 -8.38
CA MET A 741 16.02 -17.49 -7.37
C MET A 741 16.23 -18.92 -7.88
N SER A 742 16.61 -19.82 -6.97
CA SER A 742 16.74 -21.23 -7.29
C SER A 742 15.37 -21.88 -7.51
N THR A 743 15.26 -22.70 -8.53
CA THR A 743 14.09 -23.57 -8.80
C THR A 743 14.56 -25.00 -9.08
N CYS A 744 13.68 -25.99 -9.10
CA CYS A 744 14.09 -27.38 -9.39
C CYS A 744 14.71 -27.55 -10.80
N SER A 745 14.39 -26.65 -11.74
CA SER A 745 14.90 -26.64 -13.11
C SER A 745 16.22 -25.87 -13.26
N SER A 746 16.45 -24.84 -12.44
CA SER A 746 17.65 -23.99 -12.46
C SER A 746 17.98 -23.55 -11.04
N MET A 747 18.94 -24.22 -10.38
CA MET A 747 19.44 -23.82 -9.06
C MET A 747 20.78 -23.09 -9.23
N GLN A 748 20.83 -21.86 -8.75
CA GLN A 748 21.97 -20.96 -8.87
C GLN A 748 22.01 -20.02 -7.67
N ASN A 749 23.14 -19.37 -7.42
CA ASN A 749 23.26 -18.41 -6.33
C ASN A 749 22.30 -17.24 -6.56
N SER A 750 21.58 -16.85 -5.50
CA SER A 750 20.58 -15.77 -5.55
C SER A 750 21.09 -14.52 -4.84
N GLY A 751 20.54 -13.36 -5.19
CA GLY A 751 20.70 -12.12 -4.42
C GLY A 751 19.73 -12.05 -3.22
N SER A 752 19.93 -11.04 -2.36
CA SER A 752 18.98 -10.71 -1.29
C SER A 752 17.68 -10.14 -1.86
N PHE A 753 16.58 -10.30 -1.14
CA PHE A 753 15.27 -9.72 -1.51
C PHE A 753 14.81 -8.74 -0.44
N SER A 754 14.33 -7.56 -0.81
CA SER A 754 13.76 -6.60 0.14
C SER A 754 12.56 -5.89 -0.46
N LEU A 755 11.62 -5.53 0.42
CA LEU A 755 10.50 -4.67 0.11
C LEU A 755 10.58 -3.39 0.96
N ASP A 756 10.43 -2.23 0.33
CA ASP A 756 10.48 -0.94 1.04
C ASP A 756 9.29 -0.80 2.01
N ARG A 757 9.54 -0.31 3.23
CA ARG A 757 8.50 -0.05 4.24
C ARG A 757 7.48 1.00 3.79
N ALA A 758 7.88 1.87 2.86
CA ALA A 758 6.98 2.86 2.26
C ALA A 758 6.25 2.34 1.00
N SER A 759 6.42 1.08 0.62
CA SER A 759 5.75 0.52 -0.55
C SER A 759 4.28 0.15 -0.24
N PRO A 760 3.36 0.29 -1.21
CA PRO A 760 1.96 -0.08 -1.05
C PRO A 760 1.72 -1.61 -1.11
N PHE A 761 2.79 -2.40 -1.15
CA PHE A 761 2.76 -3.85 -1.29
C PHE A 761 3.14 -4.53 0.03
N THR A 762 2.53 -5.67 0.33
CA THR A 762 2.84 -6.51 1.48
C THR A 762 3.03 -7.96 1.04
N LEU A 763 3.90 -8.72 1.72
CA LEU A 763 4.05 -10.16 1.43
C LEU A 763 2.80 -10.92 1.91
N THR A 764 2.20 -11.74 1.05
CA THR A 764 1.09 -12.61 1.45
C THR A 764 1.58 -13.73 2.37
N GLY A 765 0.72 -14.18 3.29
CA GLY A 765 1.02 -15.27 4.22
C GLY A 765 1.17 -16.65 3.56
N GLU A 766 0.91 -16.76 2.26
CA GLU A 766 1.05 -18.00 1.48
C GLU A 766 2.46 -18.21 0.92
N ASN A 767 3.35 -17.20 1.03
CA ASN A 767 4.72 -17.34 0.60
C ASN A 767 5.52 -18.24 1.54
N ILE A 768 6.16 -19.24 0.94
CA ILE A 768 7.12 -20.10 1.63
C ILE A 768 8.49 -19.84 1.03
N PHE A 769 9.37 -19.22 1.83
CA PHE A 769 10.75 -19.00 1.45
C PHE A 769 11.60 -20.17 1.93
N VAL A 770 12.45 -20.69 1.06
CA VAL A 770 13.38 -21.77 1.38
C VAL A 770 14.78 -21.28 1.08
N LEU A 771 15.60 -21.17 2.12
CA LEU A 771 17.00 -20.81 2.04
C LEU A 771 17.83 -22.08 1.82
N LEU A 772 18.74 -22.05 0.86
CA LEU A 772 19.54 -23.18 0.40
C LEU A 772 21.03 -22.88 0.56
N GLY A 773 21.80 -23.90 0.92
CA GLY A 773 23.25 -23.77 1.11
C GLY A 773 23.63 -22.84 2.28
N CYS A 774 22.83 -22.86 3.34
CA CYS A 774 23.13 -22.13 4.57
C CYS A 774 24.26 -22.82 5.35
N SER A 775 25.18 -21.99 5.86
CA SER A 775 26.19 -22.41 6.84
C SER A 775 25.51 -22.97 8.10
N THR A 776 26.06 -24.04 8.67
CA THR A 776 25.56 -24.61 9.95
C THR A 776 25.75 -23.67 11.13
N ASN A 777 26.58 -22.63 10.99
CA ASN A 777 26.80 -21.58 11.98
C ASN A 777 25.97 -20.31 11.68
N SER A 778 25.04 -20.39 10.72
CA SER A 778 24.12 -19.31 10.41
C SER A 778 23.26 -18.97 11.63
N PRO A 779 22.92 -17.68 11.85
CA PRO A 779 21.97 -17.27 12.88
C PRO A 779 20.59 -17.95 12.73
N LEU A 780 20.26 -18.46 11.54
CA LEU A 780 19.03 -19.23 11.31
C LEU A 780 18.92 -20.50 12.16
N PHE A 781 20.06 -21.10 12.52
CA PHE A 781 20.11 -22.34 13.29
C PHE A 781 20.38 -22.10 14.78
N ASP A 782 20.30 -20.84 15.25
CA ASP A 782 20.41 -20.52 16.67
C ASP A 782 19.20 -21.12 17.43
N PRO A 783 19.41 -22.05 18.38
CA PRO A 783 18.32 -22.64 19.16
C PRO A 783 17.56 -21.63 20.05
N ALA A 784 18.05 -20.39 20.20
CA ALA A 784 17.39 -19.33 20.95
C ALA A 784 16.36 -18.52 20.14
N GLU A 785 16.48 -18.46 18.81
CA GLU A 785 15.63 -17.60 17.95
C GLU A 785 14.54 -18.37 17.16
N ASP A 786 14.62 -19.72 17.09
CA ASP A 786 13.64 -20.64 16.46
C ASP A 786 13.15 -20.20 15.06
N LEU A 787 14.04 -19.57 14.28
CA LEU A 787 13.75 -18.99 12.95
C LEU A 787 13.62 -20.05 11.83
N CYS A 788 14.06 -21.29 12.10
CA CYS A 788 14.18 -22.35 11.11
C CYS A 788 13.37 -23.60 11.46
N ALA A 789 12.35 -23.91 10.67
CA ALA A 789 11.46 -25.04 10.94
C ALA A 789 12.13 -26.40 10.62
N MET A 790 12.63 -27.09 11.65
CA MET A 790 13.31 -28.41 11.53
C MET A 790 12.35 -29.64 11.48
N GLY A 791 11.03 -29.44 11.54
CA GLY A 791 9.97 -30.48 11.56
C GLY A 791 9.52 -31.02 10.18
N SER A 792 8.30 -31.58 10.06
CA SER A 792 7.77 -32.37 8.91
C SER A 792 7.91 -31.73 7.50
N ARG A 793 8.26 -30.45 7.44
CA ARG A 793 8.60 -29.62 6.27
C ARG A 793 10.05 -29.77 5.79
N SER A 794 10.85 -30.60 6.44
CA SER A 794 12.11 -31.13 5.90
C SER A 794 11.93 -31.83 4.54
N ARG A 795 10.69 -32.25 4.20
CA ARG A 795 10.32 -32.74 2.87
C ARG A 795 10.45 -31.67 1.77
N VAL A 796 10.28 -30.39 2.08
CA VAL A 796 10.44 -29.29 1.10
C VAL A 796 11.91 -29.17 0.73
N CYS A 797 12.79 -29.09 1.75
CA CYS A 797 14.25 -29.12 1.60
C CYS A 797 14.74 -30.39 0.91
N ARG A 798 14.28 -31.57 1.36
CA ARG A 798 14.64 -32.86 0.77
C ARG A 798 14.19 -32.97 -0.68
N GLY A 799 13.01 -32.44 -1.01
CA GLY A 799 12.51 -32.34 -2.38
C GLY A 799 13.40 -31.47 -3.25
N LEU A 800 13.78 -30.28 -2.76
CA LEU A 800 14.66 -29.37 -3.50
C LEU A 800 16.08 -29.95 -3.67
N TYR A 801 16.65 -30.58 -2.65
CA TYR A 801 17.96 -31.26 -2.75
C TYR A 801 17.95 -32.57 -3.56
N SER A 802 16.77 -33.07 -3.94
CA SER A 802 16.63 -34.18 -4.88
C SER A 802 16.62 -33.74 -6.35
N CYS A 803 16.47 -32.44 -6.62
CA CYS A 803 16.52 -31.88 -7.97
C CYS A 803 17.91 -32.05 -8.59
N LYS A 804 17.99 -32.31 -9.90
CA LYS A 804 19.28 -32.48 -10.59
C LYS A 804 20.13 -31.20 -10.59
N GLY A 805 19.51 -30.03 -10.45
CA GLY A 805 20.17 -28.73 -10.51
C GLY A 805 20.98 -28.34 -9.27
N VAL A 806 20.89 -29.07 -8.16
CA VAL A 806 21.49 -28.69 -6.84
C VAL A 806 23.00 -28.46 -6.90
N THR A 807 23.70 -29.08 -7.85
CA THR A 807 25.12 -28.84 -8.08
C THR A 807 25.43 -27.39 -8.47
N GLY A 808 24.47 -26.65 -9.02
CA GLY A 808 24.63 -25.25 -9.43
C GLY A 808 24.79 -24.25 -8.27
N ILE A 809 24.47 -24.64 -7.04
CA ILE A 809 24.75 -23.86 -5.81
C ILE A 809 25.92 -24.43 -5.00
N GLY A 810 26.74 -25.31 -5.59
CA GLY A 810 27.94 -25.85 -4.95
C GLY A 810 27.70 -26.99 -3.95
N LEU A 811 26.50 -27.58 -3.92
CA LEU A 811 26.15 -28.69 -3.03
C LEU A 811 26.07 -30.03 -3.78
N PRO A 812 26.42 -31.16 -3.13
CA PRO A 812 26.24 -32.49 -3.72
C PRO A 812 24.75 -32.87 -3.81
N GLN A 813 24.39 -33.73 -4.76
CA GLN A 813 23.03 -34.22 -4.91
C GLN A 813 22.59 -34.97 -3.64
N ASN A 814 21.40 -34.68 -3.11
CA ASN A 814 20.92 -35.13 -1.80
C ASN A 814 21.74 -34.62 -0.60
N ALA A 815 22.23 -33.38 -0.67
CA ALA A 815 22.84 -32.69 0.46
C ALA A 815 21.98 -32.78 1.74
N PRO A 816 22.61 -32.79 2.94
CA PRO A 816 21.88 -32.93 4.19
C PRO A 816 20.91 -31.75 4.40
N PRO A 817 19.68 -32.00 4.87
CA PRO A 817 18.69 -30.95 5.14
C PRO A 817 19.16 -29.89 6.14
N SER A 818 20.21 -30.17 6.92
CA SER A 818 20.81 -29.25 7.91
C SER A 818 21.45 -27.99 7.31
N THR A 819 21.52 -27.90 5.98
CA THR A 819 22.00 -26.71 5.24
C THR A 819 20.85 -25.97 4.55
N CYS A 820 19.61 -26.37 4.81
CA CYS A 820 18.41 -25.79 4.22
C CYS A 820 17.48 -25.32 5.33
N CYS A 821 16.89 -24.14 5.13
CA CYS A 821 15.97 -23.55 6.07
C CYS A 821 14.66 -23.15 5.40
N VAL A 822 13.51 -23.54 5.98
CA VAL A 822 12.18 -23.12 5.51
C VAL A 822 11.67 -22.01 6.42
N TYR A 823 11.31 -20.88 5.81
CA TYR A 823 10.84 -19.66 6.45
C TYR A 823 9.38 -19.40 6.04
N GLU A 824 8.46 -19.40 7.00
CA GLU A 824 7.03 -19.15 6.79
C GLU A 824 6.56 -17.95 7.62
N SER A 825 5.98 -16.93 6.96
CA SER A 825 5.24 -15.79 7.54
C SER A 825 6.05 -14.60 8.12
N PRO A 826 5.56 -13.34 8.06
CA PRO A 826 6.39 -12.13 8.07
C PRO A 826 6.59 -11.47 9.45
N ILE A 827 6.57 -12.21 10.57
CA ILE A 827 6.60 -11.58 11.91
C ILE A 827 8.02 -11.30 12.44
N GLN A 828 9.09 -11.78 11.80
CA GLN A 828 10.45 -11.60 12.35
C GLN A 828 11.51 -11.10 11.35
N LEU A 829 11.11 -10.62 10.17
CA LEU A 829 12.01 -9.79 9.39
C LEU A 829 11.80 -8.34 9.81
N THR A 830 12.83 -7.74 10.40
CA THR A 830 12.92 -6.30 10.65
C THR A 830 12.79 -5.53 9.33
N GLY A 831 11.57 -5.33 8.81
CA GLY A 831 11.28 -4.60 7.58
C GLY A 831 11.40 -5.40 6.27
N TYR A 832 10.71 -6.54 6.14
CA TYR A 832 10.48 -7.23 4.85
C TYR A 832 11.75 -7.51 3.99
N THR A 833 12.89 -7.80 4.63
CA THR A 833 14.20 -7.93 3.97
C THR A 833 14.85 -9.30 4.24
N LEU A 834 15.03 -10.12 3.20
CA LEU A 834 15.77 -11.37 3.18
C LEU A 834 17.24 -11.11 2.79
N ASP A 835 18.12 -10.93 3.77
CA ASP A 835 19.55 -10.62 3.57
C ASP A 835 20.42 -11.90 3.58
N LEU A 836 20.65 -12.50 2.40
CA LEU A 836 21.37 -13.77 2.27
C LEU A 836 22.81 -13.75 2.82
N PRO A 837 23.64 -12.71 2.56
CA PRO A 837 24.97 -12.58 3.18
C PRO A 837 24.93 -12.61 4.72
N LYS A 838 24.01 -11.86 5.35
CA LYS A 838 23.87 -11.83 6.80
C LYS A 838 23.42 -13.17 7.36
N LEU A 839 22.54 -13.85 6.62
CA LEU A 839 22.04 -15.19 6.96
C LEU A 839 23.01 -16.32 6.56
N GLN A 840 24.14 -16.01 5.93
CA GLN A 840 25.15 -16.98 5.48
C GLN A 840 24.58 -18.11 4.60
N CYS A 841 23.68 -17.78 3.67
CA CYS A 841 23.09 -18.73 2.73
C CYS A 841 23.45 -18.40 1.27
N SER A 842 23.67 -19.42 0.45
CA SER A 842 24.08 -19.25 -0.96
C SER A 842 22.94 -18.85 -1.90
N SER A 843 21.71 -19.26 -1.61
CA SER A 843 20.56 -19.05 -2.50
C SER A 843 19.23 -19.13 -1.74
N TYR A 844 18.15 -18.64 -2.35
CA TYR A 844 16.79 -18.90 -1.88
C TYR A 844 15.85 -19.33 -3.00
N THR A 845 14.73 -19.93 -2.60
CA THR A 845 13.59 -20.33 -3.42
C THR A 845 12.32 -19.79 -2.77
N SER A 846 11.36 -19.33 -3.55
CA SER A 846 10.01 -18.98 -3.04
C SER A 846 8.94 -19.83 -3.72
N VAL A 847 8.03 -20.41 -2.94
CA VAL A 847 6.89 -21.20 -3.41
C VAL A 847 5.61 -20.57 -2.88
N TYR A 848 4.69 -20.23 -3.80
CA TYR A 848 3.39 -19.66 -3.45
C TYR A 848 2.24 -20.66 -3.61
N SER A 849 2.47 -21.83 -4.25
CA SER A 849 1.47 -22.90 -4.35
C SER A 849 2.10 -24.27 -4.61
N PHE A 850 1.60 -25.31 -3.92
CA PHE A 850 2.06 -26.70 -4.06
C PHE A 850 1.32 -27.53 -5.13
N GLY A 851 0.42 -26.94 -5.91
CA GLY A 851 -0.15 -27.59 -7.10
C GLY A 851 -0.89 -28.92 -6.85
N GLY A 852 -1.43 -29.14 -5.65
CA GLY A 852 -2.26 -30.31 -5.32
C GLY A 852 -1.51 -31.58 -4.87
N SER A 853 -0.17 -31.60 -4.85
CA SER A 853 0.60 -32.69 -4.22
C SER A 853 1.93 -32.19 -3.65
N GLU A 854 2.09 -32.24 -2.33
CA GLU A 854 3.23 -31.68 -1.59
C GLU A 854 4.59 -32.35 -1.92
N GLY A 855 4.55 -33.58 -2.45
CA GLY A 855 5.73 -34.45 -2.61
C GLY A 855 6.56 -34.30 -3.89
N ASP A 856 6.05 -33.64 -4.94
CA ASP A 856 6.77 -33.51 -6.22
C ASP A 856 7.27 -32.06 -6.42
N PRO A 857 8.59 -31.80 -6.33
CA PRO A 857 9.14 -30.45 -6.48
C PRO A 857 8.97 -29.89 -7.90
N MET A 858 8.74 -30.72 -8.93
CA MET A 858 8.53 -30.25 -10.31
C MET A 858 7.10 -29.72 -10.57
N LYS A 859 6.15 -30.01 -9.68
CA LYS A 859 4.75 -29.54 -9.78
C LYS A 859 4.46 -28.29 -8.94
N ARG A 860 5.46 -27.78 -8.21
CA ARG A 860 5.34 -26.58 -7.37
C ARG A 860 5.36 -25.33 -8.25
N LYS A 861 4.56 -24.33 -7.90
CA LYS A 861 4.60 -23.01 -8.53
C LYS A 861 5.55 -22.11 -7.76
N PHE A 862 6.62 -21.67 -8.43
CA PHE A 862 7.66 -20.81 -7.86
C PHE A 862 7.37 -19.34 -8.17
N GLY A 863 7.51 -18.48 -7.18
CA GLY A 863 7.23 -17.04 -7.25
C GLY A 863 7.02 -16.43 -5.87
N ILE A 864 6.99 -15.10 -5.81
CA ILE A 864 6.70 -14.31 -4.60
C ILE A 864 5.36 -13.62 -4.83
N SER A 865 4.39 -13.90 -3.96
CA SER A 865 3.05 -13.34 -3.97
C SER A 865 2.99 -12.09 -3.09
N LEU A 866 2.62 -10.95 -3.67
CA LEU A 866 2.50 -9.65 -3.02
C LEU A 866 1.03 -9.21 -3.01
N GLN A 867 0.53 -8.71 -1.90
CA GLN A 867 -0.79 -8.09 -1.82
C GLN A 867 -0.63 -6.57 -1.92
N TYR A 868 -1.46 -5.91 -2.71
CA TYR A 868 -1.52 -4.44 -2.75
C TYR A 868 -2.82 -3.95 -2.12
N ASN A 869 -2.74 -2.87 -1.34
CA ASN A 869 -3.87 -2.35 -0.55
C ASN A 869 -4.49 -1.13 -1.24
N ASP A 870 -5.66 -1.29 -1.85
CA ASP A 870 -6.39 -0.23 -2.58
C ASP A 870 -7.23 0.71 -1.68
N SER A 871 -7.05 0.66 -0.35
CA SER A 871 -7.89 1.40 0.63
C SER A 871 -7.83 2.94 0.57
N TYR A 872 -7.07 3.55 -0.35
CA TYR A 872 -7.09 4.99 -0.59
C TYR A 872 -8.12 5.45 -1.65
N TYR A 873 -8.82 4.53 -2.33
CA TYR A 873 -9.77 4.86 -3.40
C TYR A 873 -11.14 4.21 -3.16
N SER A 874 -12.02 4.90 -2.44
CA SER A 874 -13.40 4.48 -2.23
C SER A 874 -14.34 4.90 -3.38
N ASN A 875 -13.95 4.69 -4.63
CA ASN A 875 -14.81 4.94 -5.79
C ASN A 875 -14.84 3.68 -6.67
N GLU A 876 -15.99 2.99 -6.72
CA GLU A 876 -16.28 1.78 -7.53
C GLU A 876 -15.96 1.92 -9.05
N TRP A 877 -15.58 3.13 -9.50
CA TRP A 877 -15.30 3.49 -10.89
C TRP A 877 -13.86 3.19 -11.36
N GLU A 878 -12.85 3.23 -10.47
CA GLU A 878 -11.45 2.96 -10.86
C GLU A 878 -11.11 1.46 -10.91
N GLU A 879 -11.77 0.64 -10.08
CA GLU A 879 -11.59 -0.82 -10.08
C GLU A 879 -11.95 -1.46 -11.43
N HIS A 880 -13.09 -1.08 -12.04
CA HIS A 880 -13.53 -1.67 -13.31
C HIS A 880 -12.67 -1.25 -14.52
N LEU A 881 -12.08 -0.04 -14.48
CA LEU A 881 -11.17 0.44 -15.53
C LEU A 881 -9.77 -0.16 -15.38
N ASN A 882 -9.27 -0.36 -14.15
CA ASN A 882 -7.97 -0.99 -13.94
C ASN A 882 -7.98 -2.51 -14.22
N GLN A 883 -9.12 -3.19 -13.98
CA GLN A 883 -9.33 -4.62 -14.26
C GLN A 883 -9.15 -5.03 -15.73
N LEU A 884 -9.27 -4.10 -16.69
CA LEU A 884 -9.28 -4.41 -18.13
C LEU A 884 -7.97 -4.10 -18.88
N PHE A 885 -7.01 -3.36 -18.28
CA PHE A 885 -5.98 -2.69 -19.08
C PHE A 885 -4.50 -2.96 -18.73
N TRP A 886 -4.14 -3.41 -17.52
CA TRP A 886 -2.72 -3.54 -17.11
C TRP A 886 -1.89 -4.54 -17.94
N PRO A 887 -2.35 -5.78 -18.23
CA PRO A 887 -1.56 -6.74 -19.01
C PRO A 887 -1.62 -6.47 -20.51
N ARG A 888 -2.75 -5.93 -21.00
CA ARG A 888 -2.99 -5.70 -22.44
C ARG A 888 -2.17 -4.55 -23.01
N LEU A 889 -1.93 -3.49 -22.23
CA LEU A 889 -1.12 -2.34 -22.66
C LEU A 889 0.38 -2.65 -22.76
N CYS A 890 0.89 -3.60 -21.96
CA CYS A 890 2.32 -3.92 -21.96
C CYS A 890 2.70 -4.86 -23.13
N VAL A 891 1.87 -5.87 -23.43
CA VAL A 891 2.10 -6.80 -24.57
C VAL A 891 2.11 -6.11 -25.94
N GLU A 892 1.36 -5.01 -26.10
CA GLU A 892 1.27 -4.30 -27.39
C GLU A 892 2.50 -3.44 -27.75
N ARG A 893 3.50 -3.32 -26.85
CA ARG A 893 4.71 -2.52 -27.10
C ARG A 893 5.75 -3.23 -27.99
N ASP A 894 5.69 -4.56 -28.12
CA ASP A 894 6.79 -5.36 -28.69
C ASP A 894 6.49 -6.02 -30.06
N THR A 895 5.27 -5.86 -30.58
CA THR A 895 5.02 -6.20 -32.00
C THR A 895 5.37 -5.01 -32.88
N GLY A 896 6.66 -4.83 -33.13
CA GLY A 896 7.15 -3.99 -34.20
C GLY A 896 6.43 -4.31 -35.51
N GLY A 897 5.47 -3.44 -35.87
CA GLY A 897 4.73 -3.45 -37.12
C GLY A 897 3.86 -4.69 -37.39
N LYS A 898 2.56 -4.65 -37.00
CA LYS A 898 1.44 -5.10 -37.88
C LYS A 898 0.01 -4.96 -37.32
N HIS A 899 -0.22 -4.57 -36.07
CA HIS A 899 -1.60 -4.42 -35.53
C HIS A 899 -1.91 -3.04 -34.92
N SER A 900 -1.56 -1.94 -35.60
CA SER A 900 -1.83 -0.58 -35.10
C SER A 900 -3.32 -0.21 -35.05
N ASN A 901 -4.15 -0.79 -35.92
CA ASN A 901 -5.56 -0.39 -36.02
C ASN A 901 -6.44 -0.94 -34.90
N GLN A 902 -6.11 -2.08 -34.30
CA GLN A 902 -6.93 -2.72 -33.27
C GLN A 902 -6.73 -2.05 -31.90
N ALA A 903 -5.49 -1.76 -31.54
CA ALA A 903 -5.14 -0.99 -30.32
C ALA A 903 -5.75 0.43 -30.34
N GLN A 904 -5.76 1.08 -31.51
CA GLN A 904 -6.36 2.40 -31.68
C GLN A 904 -7.89 2.34 -31.63
N LEU A 905 -8.50 1.25 -32.11
CA LEU A 905 -9.94 0.99 -32.01
C LEU A 905 -10.38 0.81 -30.55
N TRP A 906 -9.64 0.03 -29.75
CA TRP A 906 -9.93 -0.19 -28.33
C TRP A 906 -9.74 1.07 -27.48
N ARG A 907 -8.70 1.88 -27.77
CA ARG A 907 -8.49 3.20 -27.15
C ARG A 907 -9.63 4.17 -27.46
N THR A 908 -10.14 4.14 -28.70
CA THR A 908 -11.24 5.01 -29.12
C THR A 908 -12.58 4.55 -28.53
N LEU A 909 -12.83 3.24 -28.46
CA LEU A 909 -14.03 2.66 -27.82
C LEU A 909 -14.08 2.95 -26.31
N ALA A 910 -12.94 2.88 -25.62
CA ALA A 910 -12.86 3.21 -24.20
C ALA A 910 -13.11 4.71 -23.93
N LEU A 911 -12.54 5.58 -24.76
CA LEU A 911 -12.77 7.03 -24.66
C LEU A 911 -14.23 7.40 -24.96
N VAL A 912 -14.83 6.78 -25.98
CA VAL A 912 -16.23 7.01 -26.38
C VAL A 912 -17.20 6.49 -25.32
N ALA A 913 -16.91 5.33 -24.71
CA ALA A 913 -17.70 4.80 -23.60
C ALA A 913 -17.62 5.70 -22.35
N ALA A 914 -16.43 6.18 -22.00
CA ALA A 914 -16.23 7.11 -20.87
C ALA A 914 -16.93 8.47 -21.10
N ILE A 915 -16.85 9.02 -22.32
CA ILE A 915 -17.51 10.28 -22.68
C ILE A 915 -19.04 10.14 -22.71
N LEU A 916 -19.57 9.02 -23.22
CA LEU A 916 -21.01 8.75 -23.21
C LEU A 916 -21.55 8.58 -21.78
N TYR A 917 -20.79 7.94 -20.89
CA TYR A 917 -21.18 7.75 -19.49
C TYR A 917 -21.09 9.05 -18.66
N LEU A 918 -20.05 9.87 -18.88
CA LEU A 918 -19.93 11.20 -18.27
C LEU A 918 -21.06 12.14 -18.70
N LYS A 919 -21.53 12.02 -19.96
CA LYS A 919 -22.63 12.83 -20.47
C LYS A 919 -24.00 12.40 -19.92
N ILE A 920 -24.15 11.14 -19.53
CA ILE A 920 -25.35 10.61 -18.85
C ILE A 920 -25.29 10.91 -17.34
N GLY A 921 -24.11 10.94 -16.74
CA GLY A 921 -23.91 11.26 -15.31
C GLY A 921 -24.05 12.75 -14.96
N ASN A 922 -23.75 13.66 -15.90
CA ASN A 922 -23.81 15.11 -15.68
C ASN A 922 -25.20 15.76 -15.82
N GLU A 923 -26.24 15.00 -16.18
CA GLU A 923 -27.63 15.48 -16.09
C GLU A 923 -28.31 14.98 -14.80
N ARG A 924 -27.83 15.46 -13.65
CA ARG A 924 -28.61 15.50 -12.40
C ARG A 924 -28.53 16.91 -11.81
N PHE A 925 -29.49 17.75 -12.20
CA PHE A 925 -29.79 18.99 -11.47
C PHE A 925 -30.59 18.66 -10.18
N PRO A 926 -30.34 19.37 -9.06
CA PRO A 926 -31.12 19.23 -7.84
C PRO A 926 -32.42 20.02 -7.92
N GLY A 927 -33.53 19.36 -7.60
CA GLY A 927 -34.74 19.96 -7.01
C GLY A 927 -35.69 20.75 -7.91
N VAL A 928 -36.69 20.09 -8.49
CA VAL A 928 -38.10 20.55 -8.59
C VAL A 928 -38.98 19.30 -8.73
N GLY A 929 -40.05 19.17 -7.93
CA GLY A 929 -41.03 18.10 -8.06
C GLY A 929 -42.15 18.46 -9.03
N LEU A 930 -42.62 17.50 -9.83
CA LEU A 930 -44.02 17.25 -10.15
C LEU A 930 -44.15 16.08 -11.14
N GLU A 931 -45.30 15.43 -11.04
CA GLU A 931 -45.72 14.16 -11.63
C GLU A 931 -45.81 14.14 -13.17
N SER A 932 -45.77 12.92 -13.72
CA SER A 932 -46.24 12.46 -15.05
C SER A 932 -45.20 12.08 -16.14
N LEU A 933 -45.42 10.89 -16.72
CA LEU A 933 -44.95 10.30 -18.01
C LEU A 933 -43.65 9.44 -18.05
N PRO A 934 -43.54 8.47 -18.99
CA PRO A 934 -43.39 7.05 -18.67
C PRO A 934 -41.99 6.45 -18.94
N ARG A 935 -41.69 5.36 -18.22
CA ARG A 935 -40.54 4.46 -18.42
C ARG A 935 -40.49 3.92 -19.85
N LEU A 936 -39.44 4.24 -20.61
CA LEU A 936 -39.11 3.58 -21.88
C LEU A 936 -37.59 3.35 -22.03
N ARG A 937 -37.23 2.06 -21.95
CA ARG A 937 -36.19 1.33 -22.69
C ARG A 937 -34.92 2.10 -23.14
N SER A 938 -33.92 2.18 -22.26
CA SER A 938 -32.54 2.56 -22.64
C SER A 938 -31.59 1.36 -22.79
N ASN A 939 -31.90 0.21 -22.17
CA ASN A 939 -30.98 -0.94 -22.19
C ASN A 939 -31.04 -1.78 -23.49
N GLU A 940 -32.18 -1.83 -24.20
CA GLU A 940 -32.29 -2.60 -25.46
C GLU A 940 -31.58 -1.93 -26.65
N ALA A 941 -31.50 -0.60 -26.68
CA ALA A 941 -30.83 0.13 -27.76
C ALA A 941 -29.30 -0.01 -27.67
N ILE A 942 -28.76 -0.02 -26.46
CA ILE A 942 -27.31 -0.18 -26.20
C ILE A 942 -26.87 -1.61 -26.52
N TYR A 943 -27.66 -2.62 -26.11
CA TYR A 943 -27.41 -4.01 -26.49
C TYR A 943 -27.53 -4.24 -28.00
N SER A 944 -28.48 -3.59 -28.66
CA SER A 944 -28.63 -3.70 -30.12
C SER A 944 -27.47 -3.04 -30.87
N LEU A 945 -26.97 -1.89 -30.42
CA LEU A 945 -25.80 -1.24 -31.01
C LEU A 945 -24.51 -2.03 -30.80
N ILE A 946 -24.32 -2.63 -29.62
CA ILE A 946 -23.17 -3.50 -29.34
C ILE A 946 -23.25 -4.80 -30.16
N CYS A 947 -24.43 -5.41 -30.28
CA CYS A 947 -24.61 -6.62 -31.09
C CYS A 947 -24.47 -6.35 -32.61
N ILE A 948 -24.95 -5.21 -33.11
CA ILE A 948 -24.77 -4.82 -34.52
C ILE A 948 -23.30 -4.53 -34.82
N TYR A 949 -22.55 -3.95 -33.87
CA TYR A 949 -21.13 -3.66 -34.05
C TYR A 949 -20.24 -4.91 -33.90
N LEU A 950 -20.58 -5.82 -32.98
CA LEU A 950 -19.91 -7.12 -32.84
C LEU A 950 -20.19 -8.05 -34.03
N ALA A 951 -21.39 -7.98 -34.62
CA ALA A 951 -21.73 -8.71 -35.84
C ALA A 951 -20.96 -8.18 -37.07
N HIS A 952 -20.56 -6.91 -37.09
CA HIS A 952 -19.76 -6.31 -38.16
C HIS A 952 -18.25 -6.51 -38.00
N CYS A 953 -17.76 -6.85 -36.80
CA CYS A 953 -16.35 -7.14 -36.56
C CYS A 953 -15.96 -8.62 -36.76
N ASN A 954 -16.93 -9.52 -36.93
CA ASN A 954 -16.71 -10.94 -37.21
C ASN A 954 -16.95 -11.33 -38.69
N SER A 955 -17.13 -10.36 -39.59
CA SER A 955 -17.18 -10.55 -41.05
C SER A 955 -15.93 -10.00 -41.73
#